data_AF-A2DH62-F1
#
_entry.id   AF-A2DH62-F1
#
_cell.length_a   1.000
_cell.length_b   1.000
_cell.length_c   1.000
_cell.angle_alpha   90.00
_cell.angle_beta   90.00
_cell.angle_gamma   90.00
#
_symmetry.space_group_name_H-M   'P 1'
#
loop_
_entity.id
_entity.type
_entity.pdbx_description
1 polymer ?
#
loop_
_entity_poly.entity_id
_entity_poly.type
_entity_poly.pdbx_seq_one_letter_code
_entity_poly.pdbx_strand_id
1 'polypeptide(L)'
;MNVDISSSLEEINEGGKKGIILMNKIKQENESLSNENIKLIKQIAKLKNQVDKAVGSSTDAEQVRVRNQQLEQQLLNANSKSAEFENRLNIALKKIDELQNCKDQHSKVQKPAFGLNAELNEKINTLTTQVSGLEDQLAKEKSAKFALQTEIDQIYTFASQCFKSTIQSSASLIENILKLQEIKEKYSDSQVQMNHLLNKCQKLKQQIKKIDETSQNAITSIKLDNERLVKSLERYKSENINLTQNLNDYRNKIAKLEQDNIDSNSKIQQQQEQSINSIRELQNKHQQEIEALKQQLKNEQANNNKLSGEILSLNLKIDSSEKDLKIIQEKMNVLQSKVTKWKGKYREAQEKLQTPPPPPPKPEISPEEFEKVVKKNTDLSNENEHINEILKQKELFESEIQAKLAESYKCIKYLKKEIKSITELNEIPNGVWLHCKVPREISDFVHEVSSNPATKLSIKIPQIINSIYEFYKESNEKWAISAQKARDELENSKKKLNILTSYLSRLFPDVVINFEGIADEEKSREILHTSILKWKEAQKDTNMQLDELRKSVNVHFGVLGVDSFSDASKAVTELIFKAKKLKKDNKLLSNQLSQSLQNEESLERSLKKIQDQKAKTLDTIHVLEQENTQLAQRIHELETLPPDPTMTSQIQKQKQELVQFDKVIGDLNIKLQASLDENAALVHENEQLKSEIQEAIESIKKFKAQGDNMKEDASYKYDELVTKIKQQKKQIKFERTTFESQYQKLQSQSEQIIASLKTRIAELESENEKINNKNVDLQTSLKTAETKFAALLDEKEREKKNLESQLQARLNSMSSDMHHQVENAQMNTDLAMKHVMQTLVHAFPFLYNSGSDLSICEYERIHCSTKREIR
;
A
#
# COMPACT_ATOMS: atom_id res chain seq x y z
N MET A 1 -70.90 3.22 -92.09
CA MET A 1 -69.53 3.52 -91.60
C MET A 1 -69.19 2.46 -90.58
N ASN A 2 -68.03 1.78 -90.68
CA ASN A 2 -67.57 0.90 -89.61
C ASN A 2 -66.63 1.71 -88.72
N VAL A 3 -67.10 2.06 -87.51
CA VAL A 3 -66.23 2.56 -86.44
C VAL A 3 -65.79 1.35 -85.64
N ASP A 4 -64.47 1.19 -85.49
CA ASP A 4 -63.88 0.04 -84.82
C ASP A 4 -64.00 0.21 -83.29
N ILE A 5 -64.72 -0.70 -82.63
CA ILE A 5 -65.03 -0.65 -81.19
C ILE A 5 -63.81 -1.07 -80.35
N SER A 6 -62.76 -1.64 -80.97
CA SER A 6 -61.66 -2.30 -80.28
C SER A 6 -60.80 -1.40 -79.39
N SER A 7 -60.58 -0.13 -79.76
CA SER A 7 -59.62 0.74 -79.04
C SER A 7 -60.09 1.14 -77.63
N SER A 8 -61.39 1.40 -77.46
CA SER A 8 -61.93 1.95 -76.21
C SER A 8 -62.01 0.92 -75.07
N LEU A 9 -61.85 -0.37 -75.38
CA LEU A 9 -61.79 -1.44 -74.38
C LEU A 9 -60.37 -1.66 -73.82
N GLU A 10 -59.32 -1.25 -74.52
CA GLU A 10 -57.94 -1.42 -74.02
C GLU A 10 -57.57 -0.39 -72.96
N GLU A 11 -57.94 0.89 -73.11
CA GLU A 11 -57.61 1.94 -72.13
C GLU A 11 -58.27 1.70 -70.76
N ILE A 12 -59.52 1.22 -70.74
CA ILE A 12 -60.23 0.84 -69.50
C ILE A 12 -59.53 -0.34 -68.82
N ASN A 13 -59.04 -1.30 -69.61
CA ASN A 13 -58.35 -2.50 -69.12
C ASN A 13 -56.93 -2.18 -68.62
N GLU A 14 -56.22 -1.24 -69.26
CA GLU A 14 -54.97 -0.65 -68.75
C GLU A 14 -55.17 0.06 -67.41
N GLY A 15 -56.23 0.87 -67.26
CA GLY A 15 -56.56 1.54 -66.01
C GLY A 15 -56.75 0.55 -64.85
N GLY A 16 -57.53 -0.50 -65.08
CA GLY A 16 -57.71 -1.60 -64.12
C GLY A 16 -56.40 -2.30 -63.76
N LYS A 17 -55.57 -2.65 -64.76
CA LYS A 17 -54.26 -3.29 -64.54
C LYS A 17 -53.31 -2.39 -63.72
N LYS A 18 -53.23 -1.09 -64.03
CA LYS A 18 -52.39 -0.13 -63.31
C LYS A 18 -52.85 0.05 -61.86
N GLY A 19 -54.17 0.06 -61.61
CA GLY A 19 -54.75 0.03 -60.27
C GLY A 19 -54.39 -1.24 -59.48
N ILE A 20 -54.53 -2.42 -60.09
CA ILE A 20 -54.18 -3.71 -59.47
C ILE A 20 -52.68 -3.80 -59.17
N ILE A 21 -51.81 -3.34 -60.07
CA ILE A 21 -50.36 -3.29 -59.85
C ILE A 21 -50.02 -2.39 -58.66
N LEU A 22 -50.62 -1.19 -58.58
CA LEU A 22 -50.39 -0.28 -57.46
C LEU A 22 -50.90 -0.86 -56.14
N MET A 23 -52.08 -1.48 -56.14
CA MET A 23 -52.67 -2.09 -54.94
C MET A 23 -51.85 -3.30 -54.45
N ASN A 24 -51.35 -4.13 -55.37
CA ASN A 24 -50.42 -5.22 -55.05
C ASN A 24 -49.09 -4.69 -54.50
N LYS A 25 -48.56 -3.60 -55.06
CA LYS A 25 -47.32 -2.98 -54.56
C LYS A 25 -47.49 -2.42 -53.14
N ILE A 26 -48.58 -1.69 -52.87
CA ILE A 26 -48.94 -1.20 -51.52
C ILE A 26 -49.15 -2.38 -50.55
N LYS A 27 -49.77 -3.47 -50.99
CA LYS A 27 -49.92 -4.68 -50.17
C LYS A 27 -48.56 -5.30 -49.83
N GLN A 28 -47.67 -5.45 -50.81
CA GLN A 28 -46.34 -6.01 -50.64
C GLN A 28 -45.43 -5.13 -49.76
N GLU A 29 -45.58 -3.80 -49.85
CA GLU A 29 -44.90 -2.83 -49.01
C GLU A 29 -45.41 -2.87 -47.56
N ASN A 30 -46.73 -2.96 -47.35
CA ASN A 30 -47.33 -3.19 -46.03
C ASN A 30 -46.93 -4.55 -45.42
N GLU A 31 -46.83 -5.61 -46.22
CA GLU A 31 -46.31 -6.91 -45.78
C GLU A 31 -44.83 -6.82 -45.41
N SER A 32 -44.02 -6.04 -46.13
CA SER A 32 -42.62 -5.77 -45.75
C SER A 32 -42.52 -5.02 -44.42
N LEU A 33 -43.23 -3.90 -44.27
CA LEU A 33 -43.26 -3.09 -43.04
C LEU A 33 -43.83 -3.85 -41.83
N SER A 34 -44.80 -4.74 -42.05
CA SER A 34 -45.32 -5.65 -41.02
C SER A 34 -44.26 -6.65 -40.57
N ASN A 35 -43.56 -7.29 -41.50
CA ASN A 35 -42.45 -8.20 -41.20
C ASN A 35 -41.27 -7.49 -40.51
N GLU A 36 -40.99 -6.23 -40.86
CA GLU A 36 -39.97 -5.41 -40.21
C GLU A 36 -40.36 -5.02 -38.78
N ASN A 37 -41.60 -4.58 -38.55
CA ASN A 37 -42.13 -4.38 -37.19
C ASN A 37 -42.06 -5.66 -36.35
N ILE A 38 -42.36 -6.84 -36.91
CA ILE A 38 -42.23 -8.13 -36.23
C ILE A 38 -40.75 -8.45 -35.89
N LYS A 39 -39.78 -8.06 -36.73
CA LYS A 39 -38.35 -8.17 -36.40
C LYS A 39 -37.96 -7.20 -35.27
N LEU A 40 -38.38 -5.95 -35.33
CA LEU A 40 -38.10 -4.93 -34.32
C LEU A 40 -38.69 -5.30 -32.95
N ILE A 41 -39.94 -5.77 -32.90
CA ILE A 41 -40.58 -6.27 -31.66
C ILE A 41 -39.78 -7.45 -31.08
N LYS A 42 -39.29 -8.38 -31.91
CA LYS A 42 -38.42 -9.48 -31.46
C LYS A 42 -37.05 -9.00 -30.96
N GLN A 43 -36.47 -7.98 -31.59
CA GLN A 43 -35.22 -7.36 -31.11
C GLN A 43 -35.42 -6.62 -29.79
N ILE A 44 -36.48 -5.82 -29.64
CA ILE A 44 -36.85 -5.15 -28.38
C ILE A 44 -37.10 -6.17 -27.27
N ALA A 45 -37.81 -7.27 -27.55
CA ALA A 45 -38.02 -8.36 -26.58
C ALA A 45 -36.71 -9.08 -26.20
N LYS A 46 -35.76 -9.23 -27.14
CA LYS A 46 -34.43 -9.80 -26.86
C LYS A 46 -33.56 -8.84 -26.03
N LEU A 47 -33.49 -7.57 -26.41
CA LEU A 47 -32.78 -6.52 -25.67
C LEU A 47 -33.35 -6.34 -24.27
N LYS A 48 -34.69 -6.33 -24.13
CA LYS A 48 -35.34 -6.30 -22.82
C LYS A 48 -34.99 -7.54 -21.99
N ASN A 49 -35.00 -8.75 -22.55
CA ASN A 49 -34.49 -9.94 -21.84
C ASN A 49 -32.99 -9.89 -21.50
N GLN A 50 -32.18 -9.12 -22.22
CA GLN A 50 -30.77 -8.90 -21.89
C GLN A 50 -30.59 -7.85 -20.78
N VAL A 51 -31.40 -6.78 -20.78
CA VAL A 51 -31.45 -5.79 -19.70
C VAL A 51 -32.05 -6.38 -18.42
N ASP A 52 -33.19 -7.06 -18.51
CA ASP A 52 -33.85 -7.74 -17.38
C ASP A 52 -32.96 -8.84 -16.79
N LYS A 53 -32.02 -9.42 -17.58
CA LYS A 53 -30.93 -10.25 -17.05
C LYS A 53 -29.82 -9.44 -16.41
N ALA A 54 -29.26 -8.43 -17.09
CA ALA A 54 -28.18 -7.60 -16.54
C ALA A 54 -28.58 -6.89 -15.22
N VAL A 55 -29.85 -6.53 -15.07
CA VAL A 55 -30.43 -5.91 -13.86
C VAL A 55 -30.92 -6.98 -12.88
N GLY A 56 -31.63 -8.01 -13.36
CA GLY A 56 -32.24 -9.05 -12.52
C GLY A 56 -31.30 -10.12 -11.99
N SER A 57 -30.16 -10.37 -12.64
CA SER A 57 -29.07 -11.22 -12.14
C SER A 57 -27.92 -10.38 -11.57
N SER A 58 -28.23 -9.25 -10.95
CA SER A 58 -27.28 -8.40 -10.21
C SER A 58 -26.81 -9.01 -8.88
N THR A 59 -26.70 -10.35 -8.81
CA THR A 59 -25.92 -11.04 -7.77
C THR A 59 -24.50 -10.52 -7.74
N ASP A 60 -23.95 -10.17 -8.90
CA ASP A 60 -22.53 -9.86 -9.05
C ASP A 60 -22.22 -8.45 -8.56
N ALA A 61 -23.08 -7.45 -8.83
CA ALA A 61 -22.90 -6.11 -8.27
C ALA A 61 -23.20 -6.07 -6.76
N GLU A 62 -24.15 -6.88 -6.27
CA GLU A 62 -24.39 -7.01 -4.82
C GLU A 62 -23.24 -7.78 -4.13
N GLN A 63 -22.68 -8.82 -4.75
CA GLN A 63 -21.46 -9.47 -4.28
C GLN A 63 -20.27 -8.52 -4.30
N VAL A 64 -20.13 -7.66 -5.31
CA VAL A 64 -19.10 -6.59 -5.32
C VAL A 64 -19.36 -5.58 -4.20
N ARG A 65 -20.61 -5.17 -3.94
CA ARG A 65 -20.96 -4.28 -2.82
C ARG A 65 -20.62 -4.90 -1.47
N VAL A 66 -21.01 -6.15 -1.24
CA VAL A 66 -20.71 -6.92 -0.02
C VAL A 66 -19.21 -7.18 0.12
N ARG A 67 -18.50 -7.52 -0.97
CA ARG A 67 -17.04 -7.71 -0.98
C ARG A 67 -16.30 -6.41 -0.68
N ASN A 68 -16.76 -5.27 -1.20
CA ASN A 68 -16.18 -3.97 -0.88
C ASN A 68 -16.40 -3.62 0.60
N GLN A 69 -17.60 -3.84 1.15
CA GLN A 69 -17.86 -3.66 2.59
C GLN A 69 -17.01 -4.60 3.47
N GLN A 70 -16.78 -5.85 3.04
CA GLN A 70 -15.87 -6.77 3.72
C GLN A 70 -14.41 -6.31 3.64
N LEU A 71 -13.96 -5.78 2.50
CA LEU A 71 -12.62 -5.21 2.33
C LEU A 71 -12.44 -3.94 3.18
N GLU A 72 -13.44 -3.06 3.26
CA GLU A 72 -13.44 -1.90 4.15
C GLU A 72 -13.33 -2.32 5.63
N GLN A 73 -14.10 -3.31 6.08
CA GLN A 73 -13.98 -3.86 7.43
C GLN A 73 -12.62 -4.53 7.69
N GLN A 74 -12.05 -5.25 6.71
CA GLN A 74 -10.71 -5.84 6.82
C GLN A 74 -9.63 -4.76 6.92
N LEU A 75 -9.73 -3.70 6.12
CA LEU A 75 -8.79 -2.58 6.11
C LEU A 75 -8.89 -1.74 7.40
N LEU A 76 -10.11 -1.52 7.92
CA LEU A 76 -10.31 -0.89 9.23
C LEU A 76 -9.67 -1.71 10.36
N ASN A 77 -9.85 -3.04 10.35
CA ASN A 77 -9.24 -3.95 11.32
C ASN A 77 -7.70 -4.04 11.16
N ALA A 78 -7.18 -3.97 9.94
CA ALA A 78 -5.74 -3.93 9.68
C ALA A 78 -5.12 -2.63 10.22
N ASN A 79 -5.74 -1.47 9.98
CA ASN A 79 -5.30 -0.18 10.51
C ASN A 79 -5.33 -0.16 12.05
N SER A 80 -6.40 -0.71 12.66
CA SER A 80 -6.51 -0.88 14.11
C SER A 80 -5.35 -1.71 14.69
N LYS A 81 -5.05 -2.87 14.09
CA LYS A 81 -3.90 -3.70 14.49
C LYS A 81 -2.56 -3.00 14.25
N SER A 82 -2.41 -2.23 13.17
CA SER A 82 -1.20 -1.46 12.87
C SER A 82 -0.92 -0.43 13.96
N ALA A 83 -1.94 0.30 14.41
CA ALA A 83 -1.82 1.25 15.53
C ALA A 83 -1.52 0.54 16.88
N GLU A 84 -2.07 -0.66 17.11
CA GLU A 84 -1.71 -1.48 18.29
C GLU A 84 -0.22 -1.90 18.24
N PHE A 85 0.27 -2.34 17.07
CA PHE A 85 1.67 -2.73 16.88
C PHE A 85 2.63 -1.54 17.02
N GLU A 86 2.31 -0.38 16.45
CA GLU A 86 3.09 0.85 16.57
C GLU A 86 3.20 1.31 18.04
N ASN A 87 2.08 1.31 18.77
CA ASN A 87 2.06 1.63 20.20
C ASN A 87 2.89 0.63 21.02
N ARG A 88 2.76 -0.68 20.73
CA ARG A 88 3.55 -1.73 21.40
C ARG A 88 5.04 -1.70 21.05
N LEU A 89 5.40 -1.26 19.84
CA LEU A 89 6.79 -0.99 19.44
C LEU A 89 7.36 0.19 20.22
N ASN A 90 6.62 1.30 20.34
CA ASN A 90 7.03 2.46 21.12
C ASN A 90 7.25 2.12 22.61
N ILE A 91 6.38 1.28 23.20
CA ILE A 91 6.55 0.75 24.56
C ILE A 91 7.82 -0.12 24.67
N ALA A 92 8.12 -0.95 23.65
CA ALA A 92 9.30 -1.81 23.64
C ALA A 92 10.60 -0.99 23.50
N LEU A 93 10.63 0.00 22.60
CA LEU A 93 11.77 0.91 22.42
C LEU A 93 12.07 1.68 23.72
N LYS A 94 11.04 2.27 24.36
CA LYS A 94 11.22 2.95 25.64
C LYS A 94 11.81 2.01 26.71
N LYS A 95 11.38 0.74 26.76
CA LYS A 95 11.96 -0.25 27.67
C LYS A 95 13.41 -0.63 27.34
N ILE A 96 13.83 -0.56 26.08
CA ILE A 96 15.23 -0.73 25.69
C ILE A 96 16.07 0.44 26.21
N ASP A 97 15.59 1.69 26.11
CA ASP A 97 16.28 2.86 26.67
C ASP A 97 16.34 2.84 28.21
N GLU A 98 15.26 2.40 28.88
CA GLU A 98 15.22 2.16 30.33
C GLU A 98 16.25 1.10 30.74
N LEU A 99 16.32 -0.04 30.03
CA LEU A 99 17.31 -1.10 30.27
C LEU A 99 18.76 -0.68 29.97
N GLN A 100 18.99 0.11 28.93
CA GLN A 100 20.32 0.62 28.58
C GLN A 100 20.80 1.62 29.65
N ASN A 101 19.93 2.51 30.15
CA ASN A 101 20.25 3.37 31.30
C ASN A 101 20.60 2.54 32.56
N CYS A 102 19.83 1.50 32.88
CA CYS A 102 20.15 0.61 34.00
C CYS A 102 21.49 -0.11 33.83
N LYS A 103 21.83 -0.54 32.61
CA LYS A 103 23.12 -1.15 32.26
C LYS A 103 24.29 -0.17 32.42
N ASP A 104 24.12 1.08 31.98
CA ASP A 104 25.16 2.10 32.09
C ASP A 104 25.36 2.56 33.54
N GLN A 105 24.29 2.59 34.35
CA GLN A 105 24.40 2.73 35.81
C GLN A 105 25.13 1.53 36.44
N HIS A 106 24.79 0.29 36.06
CA HIS A 106 25.50 -0.92 36.53
C HIS A 106 27.00 -0.91 36.17
N SER A 107 27.38 -0.38 35.01
CA SER A 107 28.78 -0.27 34.59
C SER A 107 29.62 0.60 35.54
N LYS A 108 29.00 1.65 36.11
CA LYS A 108 29.62 2.53 37.11
C LYS A 108 29.72 1.86 38.49
N VAL A 109 28.79 0.95 38.81
CA VAL A 109 28.72 0.23 40.10
C VAL A 109 29.59 -1.03 40.15
N GLN A 110 29.98 -1.64 39.02
CA GLN A 110 30.85 -2.83 39.03
C GLN A 110 32.34 -2.56 39.28
N LYS A 111 32.86 -1.36 38.98
CA LYS A 111 34.28 -1.03 39.21
C LYS A 111 34.70 -1.02 40.71
N PRO A 112 33.93 -0.40 41.64
CA PRO A 112 34.31 -0.38 43.07
C PRO A 112 34.39 -1.75 43.75
N ALA A 113 33.56 -2.72 43.34
CA ALA A 113 33.41 -4.00 44.04
C ALA A 113 34.69 -4.86 44.08
N PHE A 114 35.57 -4.73 43.08
CA PHE A 114 36.88 -5.38 43.08
C PHE A 114 37.95 -4.61 43.87
N GLY A 115 37.85 -3.28 43.93
CA GLY A 115 38.76 -2.43 44.71
C GLY A 115 38.55 -2.63 46.22
N LEU A 116 37.29 -2.51 46.67
CA LEU A 116 36.90 -2.66 48.08
C LEU A 116 37.40 -3.97 48.71
N ASN A 117 37.39 -5.08 47.97
CA ASN A 117 37.84 -6.37 48.51
C ASN A 117 39.38 -6.46 48.58
N ALA A 118 40.11 -5.80 47.68
CA ALA A 118 41.57 -5.72 47.78
C ALA A 118 42.01 -4.83 48.96
N GLU A 119 41.47 -3.60 49.01
CA GLU A 119 41.69 -2.61 50.06
C GLU A 119 41.31 -3.13 51.44
N LEU A 120 40.23 -3.92 51.54
CA LEU A 120 39.83 -4.59 52.78
C LEU A 120 40.83 -5.66 53.22
N ASN A 121 41.30 -6.53 52.33
CA ASN A 121 42.29 -7.56 52.69
C ASN A 121 43.62 -6.92 53.10
N GLU A 122 44.04 -5.84 52.44
CA GLU A 122 45.22 -5.03 52.83
C GLU A 122 45.06 -4.43 54.23
N LYS A 123 43.88 -3.88 54.54
CA LYS A 123 43.57 -3.29 55.85
C LYS A 123 43.47 -4.33 56.96
N ILE A 124 42.91 -5.52 56.68
CA ILE A 124 42.89 -6.66 57.60
C ILE A 124 44.33 -7.12 57.88
N ASN A 125 45.12 -7.39 56.85
CA ASN A 125 46.53 -7.80 56.99
C ASN A 125 47.32 -6.78 57.83
N THR A 126 47.15 -5.48 57.57
CA THR A 126 47.80 -4.41 58.32
C THR A 126 47.44 -4.45 59.81
N LEU A 127 46.17 -4.64 60.15
CA LEU A 127 45.72 -4.77 61.55
C LEU A 127 46.25 -6.06 62.19
N THR A 128 46.26 -7.19 61.49
CA THR A 128 46.84 -8.45 61.97
C THR A 128 48.34 -8.32 62.26
N THR A 129 49.11 -7.65 61.40
CA THR A 129 50.54 -7.37 61.65
C THR A 129 50.73 -6.43 62.85
N GLN A 130 49.86 -5.44 63.04
CA GLN A 130 49.91 -4.56 64.22
C GLN A 130 49.59 -5.28 65.53
N VAL A 131 48.60 -6.18 65.53
CA VAL A 131 48.28 -7.02 66.71
C VAL A 131 49.47 -7.92 67.05
N SER A 132 49.98 -8.69 66.09
CA SER A 132 51.14 -9.57 66.29
C SER A 132 52.37 -8.81 66.83
N GLY A 133 52.68 -7.63 66.28
CA GLY A 133 53.79 -6.80 66.77
C GLY A 133 53.60 -6.25 68.20
N LEU A 134 52.36 -6.05 68.65
CA LEU A 134 52.04 -5.67 70.03
C LEU A 134 52.02 -6.88 70.99
N GLU A 135 51.64 -8.05 70.50
CA GLU A 135 51.69 -9.31 71.27
C GLU A 135 53.13 -9.75 71.53
N ASP A 136 54.02 -9.64 70.54
CA ASP A 136 55.47 -9.86 70.68
C ASP A 136 56.10 -8.90 71.70
N GLN A 137 55.71 -7.62 71.68
CA GLN A 137 56.12 -6.65 72.69
C GLN A 137 55.60 -7.07 74.07
N LEU A 138 54.31 -7.39 74.20
CA LEU A 138 53.72 -7.84 75.46
C LEU A 138 54.36 -9.13 75.99
N ALA A 139 54.81 -10.04 75.12
CA ALA A 139 55.56 -11.24 75.50
C ALA A 139 56.96 -10.89 76.05
N LYS A 140 57.70 -9.99 75.38
CA LYS A 140 59.00 -9.49 75.85
C LYS A 140 58.89 -8.78 77.19
N GLU A 141 57.92 -7.89 77.37
CA GLU A 141 57.70 -7.17 78.63
C GLU A 141 57.25 -8.10 79.77
N LYS A 142 56.44 -9.13 79.49
CA LYS A 142 56.12 -10.21 80.46
C LYS A 142 57.38 -10.98 80.89
N SER A 143 58.26 -11.32 79.94
CA SER A 143 59.52 -12.02 80.21
C SER A 143 60.46 -11.18 81.07
N ALA A 144 60.64 -9.90 80.74
CA ALA A 144 61.40 -8.95 81.57
C ALA A 144 60.81 -8.82 82.98
N LYS A 145 59.48 -8.78 83.11
CA LYS A 145 58.79 -8.73 84.42
C LYS A 145 58.97 -10.03 85.22
N PHE A 146 59.08 -11.19 84.57
CA PHE A 146 59.37 -12.47 85.23
C PHE A 146 60.83 -12.56 85.70
N ALA A 147 61.78 -12.05 84.92
CA ALA A 147 63.18 -11.94 85.33
C ALA A 147 63.34 -11.02 86.56
N LEU A 148 62.72 -9.84 86.57
CA LEU A 148 62.73 -8.92 87.72
C LEU A 148 62.01 -9.48 88.95
N GLN A 149 60.92 -10.23 88.78
CA GLN A 149 60.31 -10.97 89.89
C GLN A 149 61.28 -12.01 90.46
N THR A 150 61.98 -12.76 89.60
CA THR A 150 62.96 -13.77 90.02
C THR A 150 64.14 -13.15 90.77
N GLU A 151 64.62 -11.97 90.33
CA GLU A 151 65.63 -11.19 91.03
C GLU A 151 65.13 -10.73 92.41
N ILE A 152 63.91 -10.21 92.50
CA ILE A 152 63.28 -9.82 93.77
C ILE A 152 63.14 -11.01 94.72
N ASP A 153 62.76 -12.18 94.23
CA ASP A 153 62.61 -13.40 95.03
C ASP A 153 63.99 -13.93 95.51
N GLN A 154 65.05 -13.77 94.71
CA GLN A 154 66.45 -14.02 95.11
C GLN A 154 66.93 -13.03 96.17
N ILE A 155 66.68 -11.73 95.99
CA ILE A 155 66.96 -10.65 96.96
C ILE A 155 66.29 -10.96 98.30
N TYR A 156 65.01 -11.36 98.27
CA TYR A 156 64.25 -11.72 99.49
C TYR A 156 64.80 -12.98 100.17
N THR A 157 65.23 -13.98 99.37
CA THR A 157 65.87 -15.20 99.87
C THR A 157 67.21 -14.89 100.54
N PHE A 158 68.04 -14.06 99.94
CA PHE A 158 69.34 -13.65 100.47
C PHE A 158 69.21 -12.78 101.73
N ALA A 159 68.23 -11.86 101.76
CA ALA A 159 67.87 -11.12 102.97
C ALA A 159 67.45 -12.08 104.11
N SER A 160 66.62 -13.09 103.80
CA SER A 160 66.22 -14.11 104.77
C SER A 160 67.40 -14.93 105.29
N GLN A 161 68.41 -15.21 104.45
CA GLN A 161 69.65 -15.87 104.87
C GLN A 161 70.47 -14.98 105.82
N CYS A 162 70.61 -13.68 105.53
CA CYS A 162 71.28 -12.73 106.44
C CYS A 162 70.63 -12.73 107.82
N PHE A 163 69.29 -12.63 107.90
CA PHE A 163 68.54 -12.69 109.16
C PHE A 163 68.60 -14.04 109.89
N LYS A 164 68.87 -15.15 109.17
CA LYS A 164 69.00 -16.50 109.76
C LYS A 164 70.44 -16.85 110.16
N SER A 165 71.42 -16.05 109.75
CA SER A 165 72.83 -16.33 110.05
C SER A 165 73.14 -16.11 111.54
N THR A 166 73.88 -17.04 112.14
CA THR A 166 74.23 -16.97 113.57
C THR A 166 75.22 -15.84 113.81
N ILE A 167 74.85 -14.84 114.62
CA ILE A 167 75.70 -13.70 114.96
C ILE A 167 76.83 -14.18 115.88
N GLN A 168 78.01 -14.46 115.30
CA GLN A 168 79.19 -14.93 116.04
C GLN A 168 80.05 -13.78 116.59
N SER A 169 79.87 -12.55 116.07
CA SER A 169 80.58 -11.35 116.54
C SER A 169 79.84 -10.06 116.21
N SER A 170 80.19 -8.97 116.89
CA SER A 170 79.74 -7.61 116.53
C SER A 170 80.15 -7.20 115.11
N ALA A 171 81.30 -7.68 114.61
CA ALA A 171 81.72 -7.46 113.23
C ALA A 171 80.75 -8.14 112.24
N SER A 172 80.38 -9.41 112.47
CA SER A 172 79.40 -10.11 111.62
C SER A 172 78.01 -9.47 111.63
N LEU A 173 77.61 -8.84 112.74
CA LEU A 173 76.38 -8.06 112.83
C LEU A 173 76.45 -6.81 111.93
N ILE A 174 77.55 -6.05 111.99
CA ILE A 174 77.77 -4.86 111.16
C ILE A 174 77.81 -5.24 109.67
N GLU A 175 78.52 -6.31 109.32
CA GLU A 175 78.60 -6.82 107.95
C GLU A 175 77.21 -7.22 107.40
N ASN A 176 76.40 -7.90 108.20
CA ASN A 176 75.02 -8.23 107.84
C ASN A 176 74.12 -6.99 107.70
N ILE A 177 74.29 -5.97 108.55
CA ILE A 177 73.55 -4.70 108.44
C ILE A 177 73.91 -3.97 107.15
N LEU A 178 75.19 -3.88 106.79
CA LEU A 178 75.63 -3.26 105.54
C LEU A 178 75.11 -4.02 104.30
N LYS A 179 75.16 -5.36 104.32
CA LYS A 179 74.55 -6.20 103.26
C LYS A 179 73.05 -5.97 103.15
N LEU A 180 72.31 -5.92 104.27
CA LEU A 180 70.88 -5.61 104.29
C LEU A 180 70.58 -4.19 103.77
N GLN A 181 71.51 -3.25 103.88
CA GLN A 181 71.38 -1.90 103.36
C GLN A 181 71.55 -1.86 101.83
N GLU A 182 72.55 -2.54 101.26
CA GLU A 182 72.66 -2.73 99.80
C GLU A 182 71.46 -3.49 99.21
N ILE A 183 71.00 -4.54 99.90
CA ILE A 183 69.83 -5.34 99.53
C ILE A 183 68.57 -4.45 99.45
N LYS A 184 68.42 -3.50 100.36
CA LYS A 184 67.28 -2.56 100.39
C LYS A 184 67.27 -1.62 99.19
N GLU A 185 68.44 -1.13 98.77
CA GLU A 185 68.57 -0.26 97.58
C GLU A 185 68.27 -1.06 96.30
N LYS A 186 68.90 -2.23 96.13
CA LYS A 186 68.63 -3.14 95.01
C LYS A 186 67.15 -3.54 94.93
N TYR A 187 66.52 -3.89 96.07
CA TYR A 187 65.08 -4.16 96.13
C TYR A 187 64.24 -2.96 95.69
N SER A 188 64.58 -1.74 96.14
CA SER A 188 63.87 -0.51 95.76
C SER A 188 63.90 -0.29 94.24
N ASP A 189 65.08 -0.44 93.62
CA ASP A 189 65.25 -0.23 92.19
C ASP A 189 64.52 -1.29 91.35
N SER A 190 64.66 -2.59 91.69
CA SER A 190 63.93 -3.66 91.00
C SER A 190 62.42 -3.53 91.19
N GLN A 191 61.94 -3.06 92.35
CA GLN A 191 60.53 -2.77 92.61
C GLN A 191 60.00 -1.59 91.76
N VAL A 192 60.80 -0.53 91.58
CA VAL A 192 60.45 0.60 90.68
C VAL A 192 60.41 0.14 89.22
N GLN A 193 61.40 -0.64 88.78
CA GLN A 193 61.43 -1.21 87.42
C GLN A 193 60.24 -2.16 87.16
N MET A 194 59.92 -3.03 88.12
CA MET A 194 58.76 -3.93 87.99
C MET A 194 57.44 -3.17 87.91
N ASN A 195 57.27 -2.07 88.68
CA ASN A 195 56.09 -1.20 88.57
C ASN A 195 56.01 -0.47 87.21
N HIS A 196 57.16 -0.05 86.64
CA HIS A 196 57.20 0.51 85.29
C HIS A 196 56.78 -0.52 84.23
N LEU A 197 57.32 -1.74 84.29
CA LEU A 197 56.94 -2.84 83.39
C LEU A 197 55.46 -3.24 83.54
N LEU A 198 54.91 -3.23 84.76
CA LEU A 198 53.50 -3.51 85.01
C LEU A 198 52.59 -2.49 84.30
N ASN A 199 52.90 -1.20 84.44
CA ASN A 199 52.20 -0.11 83.75
C ASN A 199 52.33 -0.20 82.22
N LYS A 200 53.51 -0.57 81.71
CA LYS A 200 53.74 -0.75 80.27
C LYS A 200 52.95 -1.94 79.71
N CYS A 201 52.91 -3.06 80.43
CA CYS A 201 52.05 -4.22 80.12
C CYS A 201 50.54 -3.86 80.13
N GLN A 202 50.09 -3.02 81.05
CA GLN A 202 48.69 -2.55 81.07
C GLN A 202 48.36 -1.66 79.85
N LYS A 203 49.26 -0.72 79.49
CA LYS A 203 49.09 0.12 78.29
C LYS A 203 49.02 -0.71 77.00
N LEU A 204 49.91 -1.70 76.83
CA LEU A 204 49.90 -2.62 75.69
C LEU A 204 48.58 -3.42 75.62
N LYS A 205 48.09 -3.96 76.74
CA LYS A 205 46.77 -4.64 76.80
C LYS A 205 45.61 -3.72 76.38
N GLN A 206 45.63 -2.44 76.79
CA GLN A 206 44.59 -1.48 76.40
C GLN A 206 44.67 -1.13 74.90
N GLN A 207 45.87 -1.07 74.32
CA GLN A 207 46.05 -0.84 72.88
C GLN A 207 45.54 -2.04 72.05
N ILE A 208 45.91 -3.27 72.43
CA ILE A 208 45.41 -4.50 71.78
C ILE A 208 43.88 -4.54 71.83
N LYS A 209 43.27 -4.28 73.00
CA LYS A 209 41.80 -4.27 73.16
C LYS A 209 41.11 -3.25 72.25
N LYS A 210 41.67 -2.04 72.09
CA LYS A 210 41.11 -1.03 71.16
C LYS A 210 41.22 -1.44 69.69
N ILE A 211 42.30 -2.11 69.29
CA ILE A 211 42.48 -2.60 67.92
C ILE A 211 41.50 -3.75 67.63
N ASP A 212 41.28 -4.65 68.59
CA ASP A 212 40.32 -5.75 68.48
C ASP A 212 38.86 -5.23 68.41
N GLU A 213 38.48 -4.29 69.28
CA GLU A 213 37.19 -3.57 69.21
C GLU A 213 36.97 -2.87 67.86
N THR A 214 38.00 -2.21 67.33
CA THR A 214 37.96 -1.56 66.01
C THR A 214 37.77 -2.57 64.88
N SER A 215 38.44 -3.72 64.98
CA SER A 215 38.38 -4.81 64.00
C SER A 215 37.01 -5.49 64.00
N GLN A 216 36.44 -5.78 65.17
CA GLN A 216 35.09 -6.34 65.30
C GLN A 216 34.00 -5.39 64.78
N ASN A 217 34.14 -4.09 65.01
CA ASN A 217 33.23 -3.09 64.44
C ASN A 217 33.30 -3.05 62.90
N ALA A 218 34.51 -3.09 62.33
CA ALA A 218 34.69 -3.17 60.87
C ALA A 218 34.07 -4.44 60.28
N ILE A 219 34.38 -5.62 60.86
CA ILE A 219 33.81 -6.92 60.46
C ILE A 219 32.28 -6.91 60.50
N THR A 220 31.69 -6.26 61.50
CA THR A 220 30.23 -6.16 61.64
C THR A 220 29.59 -5.28 60.55
N SER A 221 30.21 -4.15 60.21
CA SER A 221 29.76 -3.32 59.07
C SER A 221 29.84 -4.09 57.74
N ILE A 222 30.95 -4.80 57.51
CA ILE A 222 31.19 -5.58 56.28
C ILE A 222 30.17 -6.73 56.15
N LYS A 223 29.76 -7.36 57.25
CA LYS A 223 28.67 -8.36 57.24
C LYS A 223 27.35 -7.73 56.78
N LEU A 224 26.97 -6.58 57.34
CA LEU A 224 25.77 -5.84 56.96
C LEU A 224 25.74 -5.43 55.48
N ASP A 225 26.86 -4.93 54.95
CA ASP A 225 26.94 -4.51 53.55
C ASP A 225 26.97 -5.70 52.57
N ASN A 226 27.61 -6.82 52.93
CA ASN A 226 27.47 -8.06 52.17
C ASN A 226 26.02 -8.58 52.18
N GLU A 227 25.32 -8.52 53.32
CA GLU A 227 23.93 -8.97 53.42
C GLU A 227 22.98 -8.11 52.56
N ARG A 228 23.20 -6.79 52.52
CA ARG A 228 22.52 -5.87 51.59
C ARG A 228 22.80 -6.23 50.13
N LEU A 229 24.05 -6.55 49.79
CA LEU A 229 24.47 -6.85 48.43
C LEU A 229 23.93 -8.21 47.94
N VAL A 230 23.86 -9.22 48.82
CA VAL A 230 23.17 -10.50 48.57
C VAL A 230 21.67 -10.26 48.30
N LYS A 231 20.98 -9.51 49.17
CA LYS A 231 19.55 -9.16 48.99
C LYS A 231 19.30 -8.38 47.70
N SER A 232 20.26 -7.60 47.22
CA SER A 232 20.18 -6.94 45.91
C SER A 232 20.37 -7.93 44.75
N LEU A 233 21.32 -8.86 44.84
CA LEU A 233 21.53 -9.91 43.83
C LEU A 233 20.32 -10.85 43.71
N GLU A 234 19.64 -11.17 44.81
CA GLU A 234 18.42 -11.98 44.82
C GLU A 234 17.24 -11.30 44.10
N ARG A 235 17.10 -9.97 44.26
CA ARG A 235 16.13 -9.17 43.50
C ARG A 235 16.43 -9.22 42.01
N TYR A 236 17.68 -8.90 41.61
CA TYR A 236 18.08 -8.96 40.19
C TYR A 236 17.95 -10.37 39.59
N LYS A 237 18.18 -11.43 40.37
CA LYS A 237 17.95 -12.82 39.92
C LYS A 237 16.47 -13.08 39.65
N SER A 238 15.58 -12.63 40.53
CA SER A 238 14.12 -12.75 40.38
C SER A 238 13.59 -11.93 39.19
N GLU A 239 14.11 -10.72 39.02
CA GLU A 239 13.79 -9.83 37.91
C GLU A 239 14.24 -10.40 36.56
N ASN A 240 15.44 -10.97 36.49
CA ASN A 240 15.96 -11.62 35.27
C ASN A 240 15.19 -12.91 34.91
N ILE A 241 14.68 -13.65 35.90
CA ILE A 241 13.74 -14.75 35.66
C ILE A 241 12.44 -14.22 35.03
N ASN A 242 11.84 -13.17 35.59
CA ASN A 242 10.65 -12.54 35.01
C ASN A 242 10.90 -12.01 33.59
N LEU A 243 12.03 -11.36 33.32
CA LEU A 243 12.39 -10.89 31.98
C LEU A 243 12.56 -12.05 30.99
N THR A 244 13.19 -13.15 31.42
CA THR A 244 13.33 -14.38 30.61
C THR A 244 11.98 -15.01 30.28
N GLN A 245 11.05 -15.04 31.23
CA GLN A 245 9.71 -15.58 31.03
C GLN A 245 8.89 -14.70 30.06
N ASN A 246 8.89 -13.37 30.26
CA ASN A 246 8.28 -12.42 29.32
C ASN A 246 8.85 -12.56 27.89
N LEU A 247 10.16 -12.76 27.73
CA LEU A 247 10.79 -12.99 26.42
C LEU A 247 10.29 -14.26 25.73
N ASN A 248 10.05 -15.33 26.49
CA ASN A 248 9.47 -16.56 25.94
C ASN A 248 7.98 -16.38 25.58
N ASP A 249 7.20 -15.65 26.38
CA ASP A 249 5.81 -15.32 26.04
C ASP A 249 5.72 -14.46 24.77
N TYR A 250 6.63 -13.50 24.58
CA TYR A 250 6.73 -12.74 23.32
C TYR A 250 7.14 -13.62 22.14
N ARG A 251 8.10 -14.55 22.29
CA ARG A 251 8.45 -15.52 21.24
C ARG A 251 7.26 -16.40 20.84
N ASN A 252 6.54 -16.94 21.81
CA ASN A 252 5.33 -17.75 21.57
C ASN A 252 4.26 -16.93 20.83
N LYS A 253 4.11 -15.65 21.16
CA LYS A 253 3.16 -14.75 20.50
C LYS A 253 3.61 -14.33 19.09
N ILE A 254 4.91 -14.25 18.81
CA ILE A 254 5.47 -14.05 17.46
C ILE A 254 5.23 -15.29 16.60
N ALA A 255 5.62 -16.48 17.08
CA ALA A 255 5.45 -17.73 16.33
C ALA A 255 3.98 -18.01 15.96
N LYS A 256 3.03 -17.64 16.84
CA LYS A 256 1.61 -17.69 16.51
C LYS A 256 1.21 -16.70 15.40
N LEU A 257 1.69 -15.46 15.44
CA LEU A 257 1.42 -14.46 14.40
C LEU A 257 2.05 -14.84 13.05
N GLU A 258 3.21 -15.50 13.07
CA GLU A 258 3.84 -16.07 11.87
C GLU A 258 2.96 -17.19 11.26
N GLN A 259 2.41 -18.08 12.07
CA GLN A 259 1.46 -19.10 11.61
C GLN A 259 0.14 -18.49 11.10
N ASP A 260 -0.46 -17.54 11.85
CA ASP A 260 -1.68 -16.83 11.44
C ASP A 260 -1.48 -16.11 10.08
N ASN A 261 -0.26 -15.64 9.79
CA ASN A 261 0.13 -15.02 8.51
C ASN A 261 0.31 -16.07 7.39
N ILE A 262 0.94 -17.23 7.66
CA ILE A 262 1.04 -18.34 6.70
C ILE A 262 -0.36 -18.83 6.29
N ASP A 263 -1.24 -19.05 7.26
CA ASP A 263 -2.63 -19.49 7.04
C ASP A 263 -3.44 -18.45 6.24
N SER A 264 -3.17 -17.17 6.46
CA SER A 264 -3.82 -16.07 5.73
C SER A 264 -3.34 -15.99 4.27
N ASN A 265 -2.03 -16.09 4.03
CA ASN A 265 -1.48 -16.10 2.67
C ASN A 265 -1.93 -17.32 1.86
N SER A 266 -2.03 -18.50 2.51
CA SER A 266 -2.60 -19.71 1.90
C SER A 266 -4.04 -19.49 1.40
N LYS A 267 -4.90 -18.86 2.21
CA LYS A 267 -6.27 -18.49 1.82
C LYS A 267 -6.31 -17.46 0.69
N ILE A 268 -5.44 -16.46 0.70
CA ILE A 268 -5.33 -15.47 -0.38
C ILE A 268 -4.92 -16.15 -1.69
N GLN A 269 -3.93 -17.03 -1.66
CA GLN A 269 -3.47 -17.79 -2.83
C GLN A 269 -4.58 -18.70 -3.38
N GLN A 270 -5.34 -19.38 -2.52
CA GLN A 270 -6.50 -20.19 -2.92
C GLN A 270 -7.60 -19.35 -3.58
N GLN A 271 -7.90 -18.15 -3.06
CA GLN A 271 -8.86 -17.23 -3.68
C GLN A 271 -8.37 -16.66 -5.02
N GLN A 272 -7.07 -16.40 -5.16
CA GLN A 272 -6.46 -15.99 -6.44
C GLN A 272 -6.58 -17.12 -7.48
N GLU A 273 -6.29 -18.37 -7.10
CA GLU A 273 -6.38 -19.52 -7.99
C GLU A 273 -7.82 -19.81 -8.44
N GLN A 274 -8.79 -19.71 -7.54
CA GLN A 274 -10.22 -19.72 -7.88
C GLN A 274 -10.57 -18.62 -8.88
N SER A 275 -10.14 -17.38 -8.61
CA SER A 275 -10.42 -16.23 -9.49
C SER A 275 -9.80 -16.41 -10.90
N ILE A 276 -8.58 -16.93 -10.99
CA ILE A 276 -7.89 -17.25 -12.24
C ILE A 276 -8.65 -18.31 -13.04
N ASN A 277 -9.20 -19.34 -12.37
CA ASN A 277 -9.97 -20.38 -13.05
C ASN A 277 -11.31 -19.85 -13.58
N SER A 278 -12.06 -19.03 -12.82
CA SER A 278 -13.27 -18.38 -13.33
C SER A 278 -12.98 -17.42 -14.50
N ILE A 279 -11.83 -16.73 -14.51
CA ILE A 279 -11.40 -15.91 -15.65
C ILE A 279 -11.11 -16.79 -16.88
N ARG A 280 -10.47 -17.95 -16.72
CA ARG A 280 -10.26 -18.91 -17.84
C ARG A 280 -11.58 -19.45 -18.39
N GLU A 281 -12.54 -19.77 -17.52
CA GLU A 281 -13.87 -20.24 -17.94
C GLU A 281 -14.62 -19.17 -18.76
N LEU A 282 -14.58 -17.90 -18.32
CA LEU A 282 -15.11 -16.78 -19.09
C LEU A 282 -14.38 -16.56 -20.42
N GLN A 283 -13.04 -16.65 -20.45
CA GLN A 283 -12.25 -16.56 -21.68
C GLN A 283 -12.59 -17.67 -22.67
N ASN A 284 -12.69 -18.92 -22.21
CA ASN A 284 -13.10 -20.06 -23.04
C ASN A 284 -14.51 -19.88 -23.61
N LYS A 285 -15.45 -19.37 -22.79
CA LYS A 285 -16.82 -19.09 -23.22
C LYS A 285 -16.89 -17.97 -24.27
N HIS A 286 -16.16 -16.87 -24.07
CA HIS A 286 -16.08 -15.80 -25.07
C HIS A 286 -15.40 -16.27 -26.37
N GLN A 287 -14.38 -17.14 -26.29
CA GLN A 287 -13.74 -17.72 -27.47
C GLN A 287 -14.72 -18.58 -28.28
N GLN A 288 -15.52 -19.43 -27.61
CA GLN A 288 -16.59 -20.21 -28.25
C GLN A 288 -17.65 -19.32 -28.91
N GLU A 289 -18.04 -18.21 -28.26
CA GLU A 289 -19.00 -17.25 -28.81
C GLU A 289 -18.44 -16.50 -30.03
N ILE A 290 -17.16 -16.11 -30.00
CA ILE A 290 -16.44 -15.53 -31.14
C ILE A 290 -16.36 -16.52 -32.32
N GLU A 291 -16.15 -17.81 -32.06
CA GLU A 291 -16.11 -18.85 -33.10
C GLU A 291 -17.51 -19.11 -33.69
N ALA A 292 -18.56 -19.13 -32.87
CA ALA A 292 -19.94 -19.20 -33.33
C ALA A 292 -20.33 -17.99 -34.20
N LEU A 293 -19.94 -16.78 -33.80
CA LEU A 293 -20.18 -15.55 -34.57
C LEU A 293 -19.41 -15.53 -35.90
N LYS A 294 -18.15 -16.00 -35.91
CA LYS A 294 -17.38 -16.19 -37.16
C LYS A 294 -18.06 -17.16 -38.12
N GLN A 295 -18.62 -18.27 -37.61
CA GLN A 295 -19.34 -19.23 -38.45
C GLN A 295 -20.68 -18.66 -38.95
N GLN A 296 -21.40 -17.87 -38.15
CA GLN A 296 -22.59 -17.14 -38.61
C GLN A 296 -22.25 -16.14 -39.72
N LEU A 297 -21.20 -15.32 -39.55
CA LEU A 297 -20.75 -14.37 -40.56
C LEU A 297 -20.38 -15.07 -41.88
N LYS A 298 -19.71 -16.22 -41.81
CA LYS A 298 -19.37 -17.04 -42.99
C LYS A 298 -20.61 -17.57 -43.71
N ASN A 299 -21.65 -17.97 -42.96
CA ASN A 299 -22.92 -18.40 -43.54
C ASN A 299 -23.65 -17.24 -44.22
N GLU A 300 -23.68 -16.04 -43.61
CA GLU A 300 -24.32 -14.86 -44.22
C GLU A 300 -23.55 -14.34 -45.44
N GLN A 301 -22.22 -14.43 -45.45
CA GLN A 301 -21.42 -14.17 -46.65
C GLN A 301 -21.77 -15.14 -47.79
N ALA A 302 -21.99 -16.43 -47.49
CA ALA A 302 -22.44 -17.39 -48.50
C ALA A 302 -23.86 -17.09 -49.02
N ASN A 303 -24.79 -16.69 -48.14
CA ASN A 303 -26.13 -16.23 -48.52
C ASN A 303 -26.07 -14.99 -49.41
N ASN A 304 -25.26 -14.00 -49.06
CA ASN A 304 -25.12 -12.75 -49.81
C ASN A 304 -24.50 -12.99 -51.19
N ASN A 305 -23.48 -13.87 -51.29
CA ASN A 305 -22.91 -14.27 -52.57
C ASN A 305 -23.95 -14.98 -53.46
N LYS A 306 -24.83 -15.82 -52.89
CA LYS A 306 -25.94 -16.45 -53.62
C LYS A 306 -26.96 -15.42 -54.12
N LEU A 307 -27.40 -14.50 -53.25
CA LEU A 307 -28.29 -13.39 -53.61
C LEU A 307 -27.70 -12.50 -54.72
N SER A 308 -26.39 -12.19 -54.64
CA SER A 308 -25.69 -11.44 -55.68
C SER A 308 -25.71 -12.15 -57.03
N GLY A 309 -25.54 -13.49 -57.05
CA GLY A 309 -25.70 -14.30 -58.27
C GLY A 309 -27.13 -14.34 -58.81
N GLU A 310 -28.13 -14.39 -57.93
CA GLU A 310 -29.55 -14.32 -58.31
C GLU A 310 -29.91 -12.95 -58.91
N ILE A 311 -29.40 -11.85 -58.34
CA ILE A 311 -29.54 -10.49 -58.90
C ILE A 311 -28.88 -10.40 -60.28
N LEU A 312 -27.66 -10.95 -60.45
CA LEU A 312 -26.97 -10.98 -61.75
C LEU A 312 -27.77 -11.74 -62.82
N SER A 313 -28.38 -12.87 -62.43
CA SER A 313 -29.28 -13.66 -63.28
C SER A 313 -30.57 -12.91 -63.66
N LEU A 314 -31.12 -12.10 -62.76
CA LEU A 314 -32.28 -11.25 -63.03
C LEU A 314 -31.93 -10.10 -63.97
N ASN A 315 -30.79 -9.42 -63.77
CA ASN A 315 -30.34 -8.34 -64.64
C ASN A 315 -30.14 -8.83 -66.09
N LEU A 316 -29.53 -10.00 -66.30
CA LEU A 316 -29.39 -10.59 -67.64
C LEU A 316 -30.73 -10.89 -68.32
N LYS A 317 -31.81 -11.16 -67.56
CA LYS A 317 -33.17 -11.30 -68.10
C LYS A 317 -33.82 -9.96 -68.43
N ILE A 318 -33.52 -8.91 -67.65
CA ILE A 318 -33.94 -7.53 -67.95
C ILE A 318 -33.27 -7.08 -69.25
N ASP A 319 -31.95 -7.21 -69.38
CA ASP A 319 -31.18 -6.88 -70.60
C ASP A 319 -31.70 -7.61 -71.85
N SER A 320 -32.19 -8.84 -71.71
CA SER A 320 -32.84 -9.58 -72.80
C SER A 320 -34.21 -8.99 -73.13
N SER A 321 -35.03 -8.72 -72.11
CA SER A 321 -36.37 -8.17 -72.26
C SER A 321 -36.35 -6.76 -72.87
N GLU A 322 -35.34 -5.94 -72.55
CA GLU A 322 -35.14 -4.61 -73.15
C GLU A 322 -34.75 -4.70 -74.63
N LYS A 323 -33.97 -5.71 -75.04
CA LYS A 323 -33.67 -5.98 -76.46
C LYS A 323 -34.94 -6.40 -77.21
N ASP A 324 -35.74 -7.27 -76.62
CA ASP A 324 -37.02 -7.70 -77.22
C ASP A 324 -38.01 -6.53 -77.34
N LEU A 325 -38.13 -5.69 -76.30
CA LEU A 325 -38.90 -4.44 -76.34
C LEU A 325 -38.40 -3.49 -77.44
N LYS A 326 -37.09 -3.33 -77.60
CA LYS A 326 -36.52 -2.50 -78.67
C LYS A 326 -36.86 -3.05 -80.06
N ILE A 327 -36.79 -4.36 -80.26
CA ILE A 327 -37.21 -5.03 -81.51
C ILE A 327 -38.71 -4.83 -81.78
N ILE A 328 -39.55 -4.82 -80.74
CA ILE A 328 -40.98 -4.51 -80.84
C ILE A 328 -41.19 -3.02 -81.20
N GLN A 329 -40.45 -2.10 -80.58
CA GLN A 329 -40.48 -0.66 -80.88
C GLN A 329 -40.10 -0.38 -82.34
N GLU A 330 -39.05 -1.03 -82.86
CA GLU A 330 -38.61 -0.91 -84.25
C GLU A 330 -39.66 -1.46 -85.23
N LYS A 331 -40.28 -2.61 -84.93
CA LYS A 331 -41.42 -3.15 -85.71
C LYS A 331 -42.63 -2.21 -85.69
N MET A 332 -42.95 -1.61 -84.55
CA MET A 332 -44.04 -0.64 -84.38
C MET A 332 -43.79 0.63 -85.22
N ASN A 333 -42.57 1.16 -85.22
CA ASN A 333 -42.17 2.31 -86.05
C ASN A 333 -42.28 1.98 -87.56
N VAL A 334 -41.86 0.78 -87.97
CA VAL A 334 -42.04 0.30 -89.36
C VAL A 334 -43.54 0.20 -89.72
N LEU A 335 -44.39 -0.28 -88.82
CA LEU A 335 -45.84 -0.32 -89.04
C LEU A 335 -46.46 1.09 -89.12
N GLN A 336 -46.07 2.03 -88.24
CA GLN A 336 -46.52 3.42 -88.31
C GLN A 336 -46.12 4.08 -89.63
N SER A 337 -44.90 3.87 -90.14
CA SER A 337 -44.47 4.38 -91.45
C SER A 337 -45.27 3.81 -92.62
N LYS A 338 -45.74 2.54 -92.52
CA LYS A 338 -46.68 1.97 -93.49
C LYS A 338 -48.04 2.66 -93.36
N VAL A 339 -48.58 2.83 -92.16
CA VAL A 339 -49.89 3.46 -91.92
C VAL A 339 -49.93 4.91 -92.45
N THR A 340 -48.88 5.72 -92.27
CA THR A 340 -48.83 7.06 -92.88
C THR A 340 -48.78 7.00 -94.41
N LYS A 341 -48.04 6.04 -94.99
CA LYS A 341 -47.99 5.84 -96.45
C LYS A 341 -49.33 5.39 -97.05
N TRP A 342 -50.12 4.60 -96.31
CA TRP A 342 -51.50 4.25 -96.68
C TRP A 342 -52.47 5.42 -96.50
N LYS A 343 -52.36 6.23 -95.44
CA LYS A 343 -53.15 7.46 -95.26
C LYS A 343 -52.91 8.48 -96.39
N GLY A 344 -51.68 8.57 -96.91
CA GLY A 344 -51.37 9.36 -98.11
C GLY A 344 -52.16 8.90 -99.33
N LYS A 345 -52.05 7.62 -99.69
CA LYS A 345 -52.81 7.03 -100.81
C LYS A 345 -54.33 7.14 -100.67
N TYR A 346 -54.85 7.10 -99.44
CA TYR A 346 -56.27 7.28 -99.18
C TYR A 346 -56.73 8.70 -99.50
N ARG A 347 -55.94 9.73 -99.17
CA ARG A 347 -56.21 11.11 -99.62
C ARG A 347 -56.15 11.23 -101.15
N GLU A 348 -55.12 10.69 -101.80
CA GLU A 348 -54.99 10.73 -103.27
C GLU A 348 -56.17 10.06 -104.02
N ALA A 349 -56.89 9.13 -103.37
CA ALA A 349 -58.11 8.51 -103.89
C ALA A 349 -59.36 9.34 -103.58
N GLN A 350 -59.45 9.92 -102.38
CA GLN A 350 -60.58 10.74 -101.93
C GLN A 350 -60.64 12.09 -102.67
N GLU A 351 -59.48 12.66 -103.05
CA GLU A 351 -59.32 13.96 -103.70
C GLU A 351 -59.64 13.92 -105.22
N LYS A 352 -59.88 12.73 -105.80
CA LYS A 352 -60.16 12.52 -107.24
C LYS A 352 -61.63 12.24 -107.57
N LEU A 353 -62.56 12.48 -106.64
CA LEU A 353 -63.93 11.94 -106.71
C LEU A 353 -65.07 12.95 -106.42
N GLN A 354 -64.90 14.23 -106.78
CA GLN A 354 -65.95 15.27 -106.62
C GLN A 354 -66.15 16.20 -107.84
N THR A 355 -66.94 15.76 -108.84
CA THR A 355 -67.81 16.61 -109.70
C THR A 355 -68.80 15.72 -110.50
N PRO A 356 -70.11 16.03 -110.59
CA PRO A 356 -71.15 15.26 -111.33
C PRO A 356 -71.67 15.98 -112.61
N PRO A 357 -72.76 15.52 -113.28
CA PRO A 357 -73.06 14.23 -113.97
C PRO A 357 -73.33 14.43 -115.50
N PRO A 358 -73.55 13.37 -116.32
CA PRO A 358 -74.94 12.98 -116.73
C PRO A 358 -75.16 11.46 -117.10
N PRO A 359 -76.41 11.00 -117.39
CA PRO A 359 -76.79 9.57 -117.61
C PRO A 359 -76.94 9.18 -119.11
N PRO A 360 -77.40 7.96 -119.53
CA PRO A 360 -77.89 6.76 -118.80
C PRO A 360 -76.95 5.53 -118.98
N PRO A 361 -77.27 4.27 -119.43
CA PRO A 361 -78.46 3.64 -120.06
C PRO A 361 -79.26 2.68 -119.12
N LYS A 362 -79.63 1.46 -119.58
CA LYS A 362 -80.31 0.36 -118.85
C LYS A 362 -79.40 -0.89 -118.76
N PRO A 363 -79.68 -1.82 -117.82
CA PRO A 363 -80.25 -3.12 -118.23
C PRO A 363 -81.50 -3.53 -117.41
N GLU A 364 -82.17 -4.60 -117.82
CA GLU A 364 -83.47 -5.06 -117.30
C GLU A 364 -83.32 -6.10 -116.17
N ILE A 365 -84.05 -5.92 -115.05
CA ILE A 365 -84.32 -6.95 -114.03
C ILE A 365 -85.78 -6.80 -113.57
N SER A 366 -86.42 -7.90 -113.16
CA SER A 366 -87.88 -8.07 -113.04
C SER A 366 -88.56 -7.39 -111.82
N PRO A 367 -89.85 -7.03 -111.93
CA PRO A 367 -90.55 -6.21 -110.94
C PRO A 367 -91.31 -7.03 -109.88
N GLU A 368 -90.60 -7.68 -108.94
CA GLU A 368 -91.27 -8.45 -107.86
C GLU A 368 -90.66 -8.31 -106.43
N GLU A 369 -89.53 -7.61 -106.27
CA GLU A 369 -88.88 -7.44 -104.94
C GLU A 369 -88.85 -6.00 -104.40
N PHE A 370 -89.17 -4.99 -105.22
CA PHE A 370 -88.97 -3.58 -104.86
C PHE A 370 -89.88 -3.09 -103.71
N GLU A 371 -91.08 -3.66 -103.58
CA GLU A 371 -92.11 -3.22 -102.62
C GLU A 371 -91.77 -3.55 -101.16
N LYS A 372 -90.87 -4.51 -100.91
CA LYS A 372 -90.37 -4.84 -99.55
C LYS A 372 -89.29 -3.88 -99.05
N VAL A 373 -88.63 -3.13 -99.95
CA VAL A 373 -87.51 -2.23 -99.58
C VAL A 373 -88.02 -0.89 -99.06
N VAL A 374 -89.04 -0.32 -99.71
CA VAL A 374 -89.60 1.01 -99.38
C VAL A 374 -90.05 1.09 -97.92
N LYS A 375 -90.71 0.04 -97.41
CA LYS A 375 -91.26 0.01 -96.05
C LYS A 375 -90.21 -0.13 -94.94
N LYS A 376 -88.94 -0.43 -95.27
CA LYS A 376 -87.85 -0.58 -94.29
C LYS A 376 -87.03 0.71 -94.09
N ASN A 377 -87.08 1.63 -95.05
CA ASN A 377 -86.35 2.90 -94.96
C ASN A 377 -87.08 3.96 -94.10
N THR A 378 -88.40 3.85 -93.91
CA THR A 378 -89.14 4.75 -93.00
C THR A 378 -88.77 4.54 -91.54
N ASP A 379 -88.63 3.29 -91.12
CA ASP A 379 -88.37 2.94 -89.71
C ASP A 379 -86.95 3.38 -89.29
N LEU A 380 -85.97 3.18 -90.18
CA LEU A 380 -84.59 3.64 -90.03
C LEU A 380 -84.45 5.17 -89.98
N SER A 381 -85.41 5.94 -90.50
CA SER A 381 -85.37 7.41 -90.39
C SER A 381 -85.63 7.87 -88.96
N ASN A 382 -86.64 7.28 -88.31
CA ASN A 382 -87.04 7.63 -86.94
C ASN A 382 -86.00 7.17 -85.91
N GLU A 383 -85.36 6.02 -86.16
CA GLU A 383 -84.31 5.49 -85.29
C GLU A 383 -83.06 6.40 -85.26
N ASN A 384 -82.73 7.05 -86.40
CA ASN A 384 -81.63 8.02 -86.46
C ASN A 384 -81.91 9.32 -85.69
N GLU A 385 -83.16 9.82 -85.66
CA GLU A 385 -83.49 10.98 -84.82
C GLU A 385 -83.35 10.66 -83.33
N HIS A 386 -83.78 9.47 -82.90
CA HIS A 386 -83.64 9.04 -81.51
C HIS A 386 -82.17 8.87 -81.09
N ILE A 387 -81.32 8.32 -81.97
CA ILE A 387 -79.86 8.21 -81.72
C ILE A 387 -79.21 9.60 -81.59
N ASN A 388 -79.60 10.58 -82.41
CA ASN A 388 -79.05 11.94 -82.32
C ASN A 388 -79.45 12.64 -81.00
N GLU A 389 -80.68 12.44 -80.52
CA GLU A 389 -81.11 12.98 -79.22
C GLU A 389 -80.35 12.33 -78.04
N ILE A 390 -80.09 11.03 -78.10
CA ILE A 390 -79.27 10.30 -77.12
C ILE A 390 -77.81 10.81 -77.12
N LEU A 391 -77.20 11.02 -78.29
CA LEU A 391 -75.85 11.58 -78.41
C LEU A 391 -75.76 12.99 -77.80
N LYS A 392 -76.77 13.83 -78.06
CA LYS A 392 -76.86 15.19 -77.53
C LYS A 392 -77.02 15.21 -76.00
N GLN A 393 -77.78 14.29 -75.42
CA GLN A 393 -77.83 14.11 -73.96
C GLN A 393 -76.50 13.62 -73.39
N LYS A 394 -75.79 12.73 -74.09
CA LYS A 394 -74.47 12.25 -73.68
C LYS A 394 -73.42 13.37 -73.62
N GLU A 395 -73.34 14.23 -74.64
CA GLU A 395 -72.42 15.38 -74.64
C GLU A 395 -72.70 16.34 -73.47
N LEU A 396 -73.98 16.59 -73.18
CA LEU A 396 -74.42 17.41 -72.04
C LEU A 396 -73.98 16.80 -70.69
N PHE A 397 -74.09 15.48 -70.55
CA PHE A 397 -73.69 14.76 -69.34
C PHE A 397 -72.17 14.66 -69.18
N GLU A 398 -71.42 14.49 -70.26
CA GLU A 398 -69.95 14.53 -70.25
C GLU A 398 -69.43 15.94 -69.90
N SER A 399 -70.10 16.99 -70.37
CA SER A 399 -69.82 18.39 -69.99
C SER A 399 -70.09 18.65 -68.49
N GLU A 400 -71.22 18.18 -67.95
CA GLU A 400 -71.48 18.23 -66.50
C GLU A 400 -70.41 17.50 -65.68
N ILE A 401 -69.98 16.30 -66.11
CA ILE A 401 -68.96 15.52 -65.42
C ILE A 401 -67.61 16.24 -65.43
N GLN A 402 -67.21 16.83 -66.56
CA GLN A 402 -65.98 17.63 -66.62
C GLN A 402 -66.04 18.89 -65.73
N ALA A 403 -67.18 19.57 -65.68
CA ALA A 403 -67.39 20.71 -64.78
C ALA A 403 -67.27 20.29 -63.30
N LYS A 404 -67.97 19.22 -62.89
CA LYS A 404 -67.95 18.67 -61.52
C LYS A 404 -66.56 18.14 -61.13
N LEU A 405 -65.81 17.56 -62.06
CA LEU A 405 -64.41 17.18 -61.86
C LEU A 405 -63.50 18.41 -61.67
N ALA A 406 -63.61 19.43 -62.52
CA ALA A 406 -62.81 20.65 -62.41
C ALA A 406 -63.08 21.41 -61.10
N GLU A 407 -64.33 21.40 -60.63
CA GLU A 407 -64.73 21.97 -59.34
C GLU A 407 -64.21 21.14 -58.15
N SER A 408 -64.30 19.81 -58.22
CA SER A 408 -63.70 18.90 -57.23
C SER A 408 -62.18 19.09 -57.14
N TYR A 409 -61.47 19.23 -58.26
CA TYR A 409 -60.03 19.52 -58.27
C TYR A 409 -59.70 20.90 -57.66
N LYS A 410 -60.53 21.93 -57.87
CA LYS A 410 -60.39 23.22 -57.16
C LYS A 410 -60.58 23.05 -55.66
N CYS A 411 -61.62 22.32 -55.23
CA CYS A 411 -61.91 22.06 -53.83
C CYS A 411 -60.77 21.27 -53.14
N ILE A 412 -60.27 20.19 -53.75
CA ILE A 412 -59.11 19.42 -53.25
C ILE A 412 -57.86 20.29 -53.17
N LYS A 413 -57.62 21.19 -54.14
CA LYS A 413 -56.48 22.12 -54.12
C LYS A 413 -56.61 23.17 -53.01
N TYR A 414 -57.83 23.63 -52.72
CA TYR A 414 -58.13 24.54 -51.62
C TYR A 414 -57.94 23.85 -50.27
N LEU A 415 -58.59 22.69 -50.05
CA LEU A 415 -58.45 21.89 -48.84
C LEU A 415 -56.99 21.48 -48.55
N LYS A 416 -56.20 21.12 -49.58
CA LYS A 416 -54.76 20.85 -49.39
C LYS A 416 -53.96 22.08 -48.95
N LYS A 417 -54.36 23.29 -49.37
CA LYS A 417 -53.75 24.54 -48.91
C LYS A 417 -54.16 24.86 -47.48
N GLU A 418 -55.43 24.69 -47.16
CA GLU A 418 -56.03 24.98 -45.85
C GLU A 418 -55.55 24.00 -44.76
N ILE A 419 -55.48 22.69 -45.07
CA ILE A 419 -54.85 21.68 -44.21
C ILE A 419 -53.38 22.06 -43.93
N LYS A 420 -52.62 22.48 -44.94
CA LYS A 420 -51.22 22.89 -44.75
C LYS A 420 -51.11 24.10 -43.79
N SER A 421 -51.99 25.10 -43.94
CA SER A 421 -52.08 26.23 -43.01
C SER A 421 -52.47 25.83 -41.59
N ILE A 422 -53.32 24.80 -41.41
CA ILE A 422 -53.73 24.28 -40.10
C ILE A 422 -52.61 23.45 -39.44
N THR A 423 -51.80 22.72 -40.22
CA THR A 423 -50.60 22.03 -39.74
C THR A 423 -49.54 23.03 -39.29
N GLU A 424 -49.27 24.06 -40.09
CA GLU A 424 -48.34 25.17 -39.78
C GLU A 424 -48.70 25.95 -38.50
N LEU A 425 -49.93 25.84 -38.01
CA LEU A 425 -50.40 26.46 -36.75
C LEU A 425 -50.22 25.57 -35.49
N ASN A 426 -49.85 24.29 -35.61
CA ASN A 426 -49.63 23.38 -34.47
C ASN A 426 -48.18 22.89 -34.32
N GLU A 427 -47.30 23.29 -35.22
CA GLU A 427 -45.86 23.07 -35.15
C GLU A 427 -45.18 24.28 -34.48
N ILE A 428 -44.17 24.04 -33.65
CA ILE A 428 -43.33 25.12 -33.11
C ILE A 428 -42.19 25.30 -34.12
N PRO A 429 -42.04 26.48 -34.77
CA PRO A 429 -41.04 26.63 -35.83
C PRO A 429 -39.62 26.37 -35.32
N ASN A 430 -38.85 25.53 -36.03
CA ASN A 430 -37.49 25.14 -35.63
C ASN A 430 -36.54 26.33 -35.38
N GLY A 431 -36.80 27.49 -36.00
CA GLY A 431 -36.09 28.75 -35.73
C GLY A 431 -36.18 29.23 -34.26
N VAL A 432 -37.27 28.91 -33.55
CA VAL A 432 -37.42 29.25 -32.12
C VAL A 432 -36.37 28.52 -31.28
N TRP A 433 -36.08 27.26 -31.61
CA TRP A 433 -35.09 26.45 -30.88
C TRP A 433 -33.65 26.78 -31.27
N LEU A 434 -33.40 27.21 -32.51
CA LEU A 434 -32.06 27.63 -32.97
C LEU A 434 -31.49 28.85 -32.21
N HIS A 435 -32.35 29.65 -31.57
CA HIS A 435 -31.91 30.78 -30.73
C HIS A 435 -31.83 30.43 -29.23
N CYS A 436 -32.42 29.31 -28.80
CA CYS A 436 -32.32 28.82 -27.43
C CYS A 436 -31.11 27.88 -27.28
N LYS A 437 -30.26 28.12 -26.28
CA LYS A 437 -29.15 27.20 -25.95
C LYS A 437 -29.66 25.96 -25.20
N VAL A 438 -30.46 25.15 -25.89
CA VAL A 438 -30.94 23.85 -25.37
C VAL A 438 -29.75 22.88 -25.25
N PRO A 439 -29.53 22.25 -24.09
CA PRO A 439 -28.52 21.19 -23.93
C PRO A 439 -28.75 20.03 -24.90
N ARG A 440 -27.67 19.48 -25.48
CA ARG A 440 -27.75 18.41 -26.49
C ARG A 440 -28.45 17.17 -25.95
N GLU A 441 -28.24 16.90 -24.66
CA GLU A 441 -28.73 15.78 -23.87
C GLU A 441 -30.27 15.73 -23.79
N ILE A 442 -30.96 16.86 -24.02
CA ILE A 442 -32.42 16.94 -24.10
C ILE A 442 -32.92 17.48 -25.46
N SER A 443 -32.01 17.81 -26.38
CA SER A 443 -32.35 18.37 -27.70
C SER A 443 -33.25 17.43 -28.50
N ASP A 444 -32.99 16.13 -28.45
CA ASP A 444 -33.77 15.13 -29.19
C ASP A 444 -35.20 15.02 -28.63
N PHE A 445 -35.36 15.05 -27.30
CA PHE A 445 -36.69 15.08 -26.64
C PHE A 445 -37.45 16.38 -26.95
N VAL A 446 -36.77 17.53 -26.93
CA VAL A 446 -37.38 18.82 -27.31
C VAL A 446 -37.81 18.80 -28.78
N HIS A 447 -37.02 18.19 -29.66
CA HIS A 447 -37.39 18.01 -31.07
C HIS A 447 -38.59 17.08 -31.22
N GLU A 448 -38.59 15.90 -30.57
CA GLU A 448 -39.71 14.94 -30.57
C GLU A 448 -41.03 15.58 -30.11
N VAL A 449 -41.04 16.26 -28.96
CA VAL A 449 -42.24 16.92 -28.42
C VAL A 449 -42.68 18.09 -29.30
N SER A 450 -41.76 18.87 -29.87
CA SER A 450 -42.11 19.97 -30.76
C SER A 450 -42.71 19.50 -32.11
N SER A 451 -42.19 18.41 -32.67
CA SER A 451 -42.58 17.85 -33.96
C SER A 451 -43.80 16.93 -33.92
N ASN A 452 -44.23 16.44 -32.74
CA ASN A 452 -45.40 15.56 -32.62
C ASN A 452 -46.71 16.26 -33.07
N PRO A 453 -47.39 15.83 -34.15
CA PRO A 453 -48.59 16.50 -34.64
C PRO A 453 -49.86 16.20 -33.81
N ALA A 454 -49.85 15.18 -32.96
CA ALA A 454 -50.99 14.79 -32.13
C ALA A 454 -51.15 15.64 -30.85
N THR A 455 -50.13 16.43 -30.49
CA THR A 455 -50.09 17.21 -29.23
C THR A 455 -50.36 18.69 -29.49
N LYS A 456 -51.27 19.30 -28.73
CA LYS A 456 -51.56 20.75 -28.84
C LYS A 456 -50.39 21.60 -28.33
N LEU A 457 -50.18 22.77 -28.95
CA LEU A 457 -49.11 23.71 -28.59
C LEU A 457 -49.08 24.06 -27.08
N SER A 458 -50.27 24.20 -26.47
CA SER A 458 -50.47 24.48 -25.03
C SER A 458 -50.02 23.36 -24.08
N ILE A 459 -49.72 22.17 -24.60
CA ILE A 459 -49.15 21.04 -23.85
C ILE A 459 -47.66 20.88 -24.18
N LYS A 460 -47.29 21.01 -25.47
CA LYS A 460 -45.90 20.98 -25.95
C LYS A 460 -45.00 21.98 -25.21
N ILE A 461 -45.43 23.25 -25.13
CA ILE A 461 -44.61 24.33 -24.58
C ILE A 461 -44.31 24.11 -23.07
N PRO A 462 -45.30 23.84 -22.19
CA PRO A 462 -45.02 23.48 -20.80
C PRO A 462 -44.17 22.22 -20.63
N GLN A 463 -44.37 21.17 -21.45
CA GLN A 463 -43.55 19.96 -21.39
C GLN A 463 -42.07 20.24 -21.71
N ILE A 464 -41.80 20.99 -22.78
CA ILE A 464 -40.44 21.38 -23.17
C ILE A 464 -39.79 22.27 -22.10
N ILE A 465 -40.52 23.28 -21.59
CA ILE A 465 -40.00 24.17 -20.54
C ILE A 465 -39.69 23.40 -19.26
N ASN A 466 -40.57 22.48 -18.83
CA ASN A 466 -40.34 21.68 -17.62
C ASN A 466 -39.14 20.74 -17.77
N SER A 467 -38.95 20.09 -18.92
CA SER A 467 -37.78 19.23 -19.15
C SER A 467 -36.47 20.02 -19.23
N ILE A 468 -36.48 21.24 -19.78
CA ILE A 468 -35.33 22.16 -19.74
C ILE A 468 -35.03 22.58 -18.29
N TYR A 469 -36.07 22.95 -17.53
CA TYR A 469 -35.93 23.38 -16.13
C TYR A 469 -35.38 22.26 -15.23
N GLU A 470 -35.96 21.06 -15.28
CA GLU A 470 -35.52 19.91 -14.48
C GLU A 470 -34.10 19.45 -14.88
N PHE A 471 -33.74 19.48 -16.16
CA PHE A 471 -32.37 19.19 -16.58
C PHE A 471 -31.35 20.18 -15.97
N TYR A 472 -31.64 21.50 -16.02
CA TYR A 472 -30.75 22.50 -15.44
C TYR A 472 -30.71 22.43 -13.90
N LYS A 473 -31.83 22.10 -13.25
CA LYS A 473 -31.93 21.88 -11.81
C LYS A 473 -31.10 20.67 -11.36
N GLU A 474 -31.31 19.49 -11.97
CA GLU A 474 -30.48 18.30 -11.73
C GLU A 474 -29.00 18.56 -12.01
N SER A 475 -28.69 19.27 -13.11
CA SER A 475 -27.31 19.60 -13.45
C SER A 475 -26.68 20.48 -12.37
N ASN A 476 -27.36 21.54 -11.93
CA ASN A 476 -26.87 22.43 -10.88
C ASN A 476 -26.67 21.68 -9.54
N GLU A 477 -27.55 20.74 -9.21
CA GLU A 477 -27.40 19.88 -8.04
C GLU A 477 -26.18 18.95 -8.15
N LYS A 478 -25.95 18.34 -9.33
CA LYS A 478 -24.73 17.55 -9.63
C LYS A 478 -23.46 18.40 -9.55
N TRP A 479 -23.49 19.64 -10.07
CA TRP A 479 -22.37 20.60 -9.96
C TRP A 479 -22.12 21.00 -8.50
N ALA A 480 -23.16 21.24 -7.69
CA ALA A 480 -23.04 21.56 -6.27
C ALA A 480 -22.44 20.41 -5.46
N ILE A 481 -22.89 19.17 -5.70
CA ILE A 481 -22.33 17.96 -5.08
C ILE A 481 -20.87 17.76 -5.49
N SER A 482 -20.53 17.97 -6.77
CA SER A 482 -19.15 17.88 -7.26
C SER A 482 -18.23 18.96 -6.65
N ALA A 483 -18.71 20.19 -6.56
CA ALA A 483 -18.00 21.30 -5.92
C ALA A 483 -17.80 21.07 -4.41
N GLN A 484 -18.77 20.45 -3.73
CA GLN A 484 -18.61 20.08 -2.33
C GLN A 484 -17.59 18.97 -2.14
N LYS A 485 -17.62 17.90 -2.95
CA LYS A 485 -16.58 16.85 -2.94
C LYS A 485 -15.18 17.42 -3.16
N ALA A 486 -15.02 18.33 -4.13
CA ALA A 486 -13.73 18.98 -4.39
C ALA A 486 -13.25 19.84 -3.20
N ARG A 487 -14.16 20.47 -2.43
CA ARG A 487 -13.82 21.15 -1.17
C ARG A 487 -13.41 20.16 -0.08
N ASP A 488 -14.15 19.06 0.07
CA ASP A 488 -13.87 18.04 1.09
C ASP A 488 -12.53 17.33 0.81
N GLU A 489 -12.19 17.11 -0.46
CA GLU A 489 -10.90 16.58 -0.92
C GLU A 489 -9.75 17.58 -0.69
N LEU A 490 -9.95 18.88 -0.95
CA LEU A 490 -8.99 19.94 -0.66
C LEU A 490 -8.74 20.08 0.86
N GLU A 491 -9.80 20.05 1.65
CA GLU A 491 -9.80 20.10 3.12
C GLU A 491 -9.05 18.89 3.72
N ASN A 492 -9.30 17.70 3.19
CA ASN A 492 -8.60 16.47 3.56
C ASN A 492 -7.11 16.51 3.12
N SER A 493 -6.82 17.09 1.96
CA SER A 493 -5.44 17.28 1.47
C SER A 493 -4.65 18.27 2.32
N LYS A 494 -5.27 19.38 2.76
CA LYS A 494 -4.68 20.30 3.75
C LYS A 494 -4.40 19.60 5.09
N LYS A 495 -5.34 18.77 5.58
CA LYS A 495 -5.13 17.97 6.80
C LYS A 495 -3.94 17.01 6.67
N LYS A 496 -3.78 16.33 5.53
CA LYS A 496 -2.60 15.50 5.23
C LYS A 496 -1.30 16.32 5.15
N LEU A 497 -1.33 17.49 4.52
CA LEU A 497 -0.18 18.40 4.44
C LEU A 497 0.25 18.88 5.83
N ASN A 498 -0.70 19.25 6.70
CA ASN A 498 -0.41 19.70 8.06
C ASN A 498 0.13 18.58 8.96
N ILE A 499 -0.33 17.34 8.76
CA ILE A 499 0.24 16.15 9.42
C ILE A 499 1.68 15.91 8.94
N LEU A 500 1.95 15.97 7.63
CA LEU A 500 3.29 15.83 7.07
C LEU A 500 4.23 16.95 7.56
N THR A 501 3.77 18.19 7.57
CA THR A 501 4.43 19.38 8.14
C THR A 501 4.80 19.16 9.61
N SER A 502 3.84 18.66 10.41
CA SER A 502 4.06 18.34 11.84
C SER A 502 5.01 17.15 12.05
N TYR A 503 5.09 16.23 11.10
CA TYR A 503 5.99 15.08 11.14
C TYR A 503 7.43 15.47 10.76
N LEU A 504 7.59 16.23 9.67
CA LEU A 504 8.88 16.73 9.21
C LEU A 504 9.53 17.67 10.25
N SER A 505 8.78 18.61 10.82
CA SER A 505 9.27 19.51 11.88
C SER A 505 9.62 18.81 13.19
N ARG A 506 9.01 17.65 13.48
CA ARG A 506 9.39 16.80 14.64
C ARG A 506 10.61 15.93 14.37
N LEU A 507 10.78 15.42 13.15
CA LEU A 507 11.99 14.69 12.76
C LEU A 507 13.21 15.62 12.63
N PHE A 508 12.98 16.84 12.17
CA PHE A 508 14.03 17.77 11.72
C PHE A 508 13.93 19.13 12.45
N PRO A 509 13.99 19.18 13.80
CA PRO A 509 13.79 20.41 14.57
C PRO A 509 14.85 21.49 14.28
N ASP A 510 16.06 21.09 13.89
CA ASP A 510 17.16 21.99 13.52
C ASP A 510 17.02 22.59 12.11
N VAL A 511 16.05 22.12 11.32
CA VAL A 511 15.84 22.52 9.93
C VAL A 511 14.80 23.65 9.88
N VAL A 512 15.29 24.88 9.89
CA VAL A 512 14.48 26.11 9.87
C VAL A 512 13.83 26.32 8.49
N ILE A 513 12.72 25.61 8.25
CA ILE A 513 11.87 25.73 7.06
C ILE A 513 10.47 26.18 7.49
N ASN A 514 9.88 27.09 6.72
CA ASN A 514 8.44 27.33 6.77
C ASN A 514 7.72 26.13 6.13
N PHE A 515 7.43 25.09 6.92
CA PHE A 515 6.86 23.85 6.39
C PHE A 515 5.44 24.05 5.82
N GLU A 516 4.68 25.03 6.32
CA GLU A 516 3.39 25.44 5.73
C GLU A 516 3.60 26.06 4.35
N GLY A 517 4.65 26.87 4.20
CA GLY A 517 5.09 27.47 2.94
C GLY A 517 5.59 26.49 1.87
N ILE A 518 5.75 25.19 2.14
CA ILE A 518 6.21 24.21 1.12
C ILE A 518 5.23 24.12 -0.06
N ALA A 519 3.94 24.35 0.17
CA ALA A 519 2.93 24.37 -0.90
C ALA A 519 3.07 25.59 -1.82
N ASP A 520 3.24 26.78 -1.23
CA ASP A 520 3.05 28.05 -1.94
C ASP A 520 4.39 28.78 -2.25
N GLU A 521 5.45 28.54 -1.48
CA GLU A 521 6.74 29.24 -1.57
C GLU A 521 7.85 28.35 -2.18
N GLU A 522 8.38 28.74 -3.33
CA GLU A 522 9.50 28.03 -3.98
C GLU A 522 10.76 27.98 -3.07
N LYS A 523 11.01 29.05 -2.32
CA LYS A 523 12.13 29.15 -1.37
C LYS A 523 12.06 28.10 -0.26
N SER A 524 10.85 27.77 0.21
CA SER A 524 10.64 26.76 1.25
C SER A 524 10.83 25.33 0.69
N ARG A 525 10.54 25.12 -0.60
CA ARG A 525 10.91 23.89 -1.34
C ARG A 525 12.42 23.79 -1.57
N GLU A 526 13.09 24.89 -1.93
CA GLU A 526 14.54 24.94 -2.19
C GLU A 526 15.34 24.60 -0.92
N ILE A 527 15.00 25.20 0.23
CA ILE A 527 15.67 24.90 1.52
C ILE A 527 15.42 23.44 1.93
N LEU A 528 14.24 22.87 1.67
CA LEU A 528 13.96 21.45 1.90
C LEU A 528 14.84 20.56 1.02
N HIS A 529 14.94 20.87 -0.27
CA HIS A 529 15.78 20.13 -1.21
C HIS A 529 17.26 20.18 -0.84
N THR A 530 17.79 21.37 -0.50
CA THR A 530 19.17 21.55 -0.01
C THR A 530 19.42 20.77 1.28
N SER A 531 18.45 20.73 2.21
CA SER A 531 18.55 19.91 3.42
C SER A 531 18.60 18.42 3.07
N ILE A 532 17.68 17.93 2.22
CA ILE A 532 17.66 16.51 1.79
C ILE A 532 18.97 16.09 1.11
N LEU A 533 19.62 16.98 0.35
CA LEU A 533 20.94 16.70 -0.25
C LEU A 533 22.03 16.52 0.82
N LYS A 534 22.17 17.48 1.76
CA LYS A 534 23.12 17.37 2.89
C LYS A 534 22.89 16.11 3.72
N TRP A 535 21.62 15.72 3.89
CA TRP A 535 21.22 14.52 4.62
C TRP A 535 21.62 13.23 3.90
N LYS A 536 21.45 13.15 2.57
CA LYS A 536 21.95 12.01 1.78
C LYS A 536 23.48 11.90 1.81
N GLU A 537 24.17 13.03 1.85
CA GLU A 537 25.63 13.09 1.93
C GLU A 537 26.13 12.61 3.31
N ALA A 538 25.56 13.12 4.41
CA ALA A 538 25.83 12.63 5.76
C ALA A 538 25.46 11.14 5.94
N GLN A 539 24.37 10.67 5.33
CA GLN A 539 23.99 9.26 5.34
C GLN A 539 25.00 8.38 4.60
N LYS A 540 25.53 8.86 3.47
CA LYS A 540 26.57 8.16 2.69
C LYS A 540 27.87 8.03 3.50
N ASP A 541 28.31 9.11 4.15
CA ASP A 541 29.51 9.08 5.00
C ASP A 541 29.31 8.17 6.23
N THR A 542 28.14 8.22 6.86
CA THR A 542 27.78 7.34 7.99
C THR A 542 27.79 5.87 7.57
N ASN A 543 27.22 5.55 6.39
CA ASN A 543 27.26 4.18 5.84
C ASN A 543 28.70 3.73 5.53
N MET A 544 29.54 4.63 5.03
CA MET A 544 30.96 4.33 4.74
C MET A 544 31.73 4.01 6.03
N GLN A 545 31.55 4.79 7.09
CA GLN A 545 32.09 4.50 8.43
C GLN A 545 31.54 3.18 9.00
N LEU A 546 30.26 2.86 8.77
CA LEU A 546 29.63 1.64 9.25
C LEU A 546 30.19 0.39 8.55
N ASP A 547 30.49 0.47 7.24
CA ASP A 547 31.17 -0.60 6.51
C ASP A 547 32.67 -0.71 6.84
N GLU A 548 33.35 0.38 7.21
CA GLU A 548 34.69 0.30 7.84
C GLU A 548 34.63 -0.38 9.21
N LEU A 549 33.63 -0.05 10.04
CA LEU A 549 33.40 -0.72 11.32
C LEU A 549 33.14 -2.22 11.13
N ARG A 550 32.33 -2.60 10.13
CA ARG A 550 32.08 -4.01 9.77
C ARG A 550 33.33 -4.74 9.30
N LYS A 551 34.16 -4.11 8.47
CA LYS A 551 35.47 -4.67 8.07
C LYS A 551 36.36 -4.89 9.31
N SER A 552 36.45 -3.91 10.20
CA SER A 552 37.22 -4.01 11.44
C SER A 552 36.69 -5.13 12.35
N VAL A 553 35.38 -5.21 12.58
CA VAL A 553 34.73 -6.27 13.37
C VAL A 553 35.00 -7.66 12.76
N ASN A 554 34.90 -7.80 11.43
CA ASN A 554 35.19 -9.07 10.75
C ASN A 554 36.67 -9.48 10.86
N VAL A 555 37.61 -8.53 10.90
CA VAL A 555 39.03 -8.82 11.21
C VAL A 555 39.19 -9.33 12.64
N HIS A 556 38.51 -8.72 13.62
CA HIS A 556 38.56 -9.18 15.02
C HIS A 556 37.91 -10.56 15.19
N PHE A 557 36.82 -10.85 14.46
CA PHE A 557 36.20 -12.17 14.38
C PHE A 557 37.14 -13.22 13.78
N GLY A 558 37.87 -12.88 12.72
CA GLY A 558 38.91 -13.74 12.14
C GLY A 558 40.06 -14.03 13.11
N VAL A 559 40.53 -13.03 13.85
CA VAL A 559 41.57 -13.20 14.89
C VAL A 559 41.08 -14.07 16.06
N LEU A 560 39.79 -14.02 16.40
CA LEU A 560 39.18 -14.85 17.44
C LEU A 560 38.73 -16.24 16.96
N GLY A 561 38.74 -16.51 15.65
CA GLY A 561 38.31 -17.79 15.07
C GLY A 561 36.81 -18.06 15.18
N VAL A 562 35.97 -17.02 15.09
CA VAL A 562 34.52 -17.08 15.37
C VAL A 562 33.70 -16.33 14.32
N ASP A 563 32.61 -16.92 13.84
CA ASP A 563 31.79 -16.34 12.76
C ASP A 563 30.78 -15.27 13.21
N SER A 564 30.62 -15.02 14.52
CA SER A 564 29.62 -14.08 15.03
C SER A 564 30.00 -13.40 16.36
N PHE A 565 29.35 -12.27 16.66
CA PHE A 565 29.46 -11.58 17.96
C PHE A 565 29.00 -12.45 19.13
N SER A 566 28.00 -13.32 18.91
CA SER A 566 27.52 -14.28 19.92
C SER A 566 28.65 -15.24 20.31
N ASP A 567 29.37 -15.73 19.31
CA ASP A 567 30.41 -16.75 19.50
C ASP A 567 31.73 -16.13 19.98
N ALA A 568 32.05 -14.90 19.54
CA ALA A 568 33.09 -14.07 20.16
C ALA A 568 32.81 -13.82 21.66
N SER A 569 31.58 -13.46 22.01
CA SER A 569 31.16 -13.24 23.40
C SER A 569 31.24 -14.53 24.25
N LYS A 570 30.83 -15.68 23.70
CA LYS A 570 30.99 -17.00 24.34
C LYS A 570 32.47 -17.34 24.53
N ALA A 571 33.31 -17.20 23.49
CA ALA A 571 34.73 -17.51 23.52
C ALA A 571 35.48 -16.64 24.55
N VAL A 572 35.21 -15.33 24.58
CA VAL A 572 35.74 -14.41 25.60
C VAL A 572 35.26 -14.80 27.00
N THR A 573 33.98 -15.17 27.15
CA THR A 573 33.43 -15.62 28.45
C THR A 573 34.07 -16.93 28.92
N GLU A 574 34.29 -17.90 28.03
CA GLU A 574 35.04 -19.12 28.31
C GLU A 574 36.50 -18.84 28.67
N LEU A 575 37.18 -17.95 27.96
CA LEU A 575 38.56 -17.58 28.25
C LEU A 575 38.66 -16.90 29.63
N ILE A 576 37.71 -16.03 29.97
CA ILE A 576 37.60 -15.42 31.31
C ILE A 576 37.33 -16.49 32.38
N PHE A 577 36.49 -17.50 32.09
CA PHE A 577 36.21 -18.59 33.02
C PHE A 577 37.42 -19.52 33.21
N LYS A 578 38.09 -19.90 32.12
CA LYS A 578 39.34 -20.68 32.11
C LYS A 578 40.46 -19.95 32.86
N ALA A 579 40.63 -18.64 32.63
CA ALA A 579 41.59 -17.81 33.36
C ALA A 579 41.26 -17.68 34.85
N LYS A 580 39.98 -17.52 35.22
CA LYS A 580 39.54 -17.54 36.63
C LYS A 580 39.78 -18.89 37.30
N LYS A 581 39.53 -20.00 36.60
CA LYS A 581 39.82 -21.35 37.08
C LYS A 581 41.34 -21.53 37.29
N LEU A 582 42.15 -21.27 36.27
CA LEU A 582 43.62 -21.35 36.36
C LEU A 582 44.19 -20.46 37.49
N LYS A 583 43.63 -19.27 37.71
CA LYS A 583 44.04 -18.40 38.84
C LYS A 583 43.64 -18.98 40.21
N LYS A 584 42.50 -19.69 40.32
CA LYS A 584 42.12 -20.42 41.53
C LYS A 584 43.01 -21.64 41.76
N ASP A 585 43.24 -22.43 40.71
CA ASP A 585 44.02 -23.66 40.76
C ASP A 585 45.50 -23.37 41.06
N ASN A 586 46.06 -22.30 40.48
CA ASN A 586 47.41 -21.81 40.81
C ASN A 586 47.51 -21.27 42.24
N LYS A 587 46.46 -20.60 42.77
CA LYS A 587 46.42 -20.24 44.19
C LYS A 587 46.34 -21.48 45.10
N LEU A 588 45.64 -22.53 44.68
CA LEU A 588 45.59 -23.81 45.39
C LEU A 588 46.98 -24.46 45.43
N LEU A 589 47.65 -24.58 44.28
CA LEU A 589 49.03 -25.09 44.19
C LEU A 589 50.00 -24.26 45.02
N SER A 590 49.92 -22.93 44.96
CA SER A 590 50.78 -22.05 45.76
C SER A 590 50.58 -22.26 47.26
N ASN A 591 49.34 -22.42 47.73
CA ASN A 591 49.06 -22.74 49.12
C ASN A 591 49.58 -24.14 49.50
N GLN A 592 49.36 -25.14 48.65
CA GLN A 592 49.85 -26.51 48.87
C GLN A 592 51.38 -26.58 48.89
N LEU A 593 52.06 -25.83 48.02
CA LEU A 593 53.51 -25.73 47.99
C LEU A 593 54.07 -25.05 49.25
N SER A 594 53.46 -23.94 49.70
CA SER A 594 53.83 -23.32 50.97
C SER A 594 53.60 -24.24 52.18
N GLN A 595 52.54 -25.05 52.17
CA GLN A 595 52.27 -26.03 53.22
C GLN A 595 53.25 -27.20 53.18
N SER A 596 53.61 -27.70 51.99
CA SER A 596 54.67 -28.71 51.84
C SER A 596 56.03 -28.20 52.31
N LEU A 597 56.41 -26.95 51.99
CA LEU A 597 57.65 -26.34 52.47
C LEU A 597 57.66 -26.17 54.00
N GLN A 598 56.54 -25.80 54.62
CA GLN A 598 56.43 -25.77 56.08
C GLN A 598 56.54 -27.17 56.71
N ASN A 599 55.96 -28.19 56.06
CA ASN A 599 56.10 -29.58 56.49
C ASN A 599 57.54 -30.08 56.34
N GLU A 600 58.22 -29.73 55.25
CA GLU A 600 59.63 -30.03 54.97
C GLU A 600 60.55 -29.37 56.00
N GLU A 601 60.38 -28.08 56.32
CA GLU A 601 61.08 -27.42 57.42
C GLU A 601 60.81 -28.12 58.77
N SER A 602 59.59 -28.59 59.02
CA SER A 602 59.24 -29.28 60.27
C SER A 602 59.92 -30.66 60.37
N LEU A 603 60.02 -31.36 59.24
CA LEU A 603 60.72 -32.64 59.09
C LEU A 603 62.22 -32.47 59.23
N GLU A 604 62.82 -31.45 58.59
CA GLU A 604 64.25 -31.16 58.68
C GLU A 604 64.65 -30.78 60.12
N ARG A 605 63.86 -29.94 60.79
CA ARG A 605 64.05 -29.64 62.23
C ARG A 605 63.92 -30.88 63.11
N SER A 606 63.10 -31.86 62.72
CA SER A 606 62.89 -33.11 63.47
C SER A 606 64.01 -34.13 63.20
N LEU A 607 64.44 -34.27 61.95
CA LEU A 607 65.65 -35.00 61.54
C LEU A 607 66.88 -34.47 62.26
N LYS A 608 67.04 -33.14 62.36
CA LYS A 608 68.13 -32.52 63.10
C LYS A 608 68.08 -32.85 64.59
N LYS A 609 66.92 -32.79 65.24
CA LYS A 609 66.76 -33.25 66.64
C LYS A 609 67.12 -34.73 66.80
N ILE A 610 66.73 -35.59 65.86
CA ILE A 610 67.04 -37.02 65.87
C ILE A 610 68.54 -37.26 65.64
N GLN A 611 69.21 -36.45 64.81
CA GLN A 611 70.67 -36.47 64.63
C GLN A 611 71.40 -35.98 65.89
N ASP A 612 70.96 -34.87 66.50
CA ASP A 612 71.51 -34.33 67.76
C ASP A 612 71.31 -35.32 68.92
N GLN A 613 70.19 -36.05 68.95
CA GLN A 613 69.95 -37.15 69.89
C GLN A 613 70.83 -38.36 69.59
N LYS A 614 70.92 -38.78 68.32
CA LYS A 614 71.76 -39.90 67.89
C LYS A 614 73.22 -39.67 68.24
N ALA A 615 73.74 -38.45 68.05
CA ALA A 615 75.09 -38.06 68.44
C ALA A 615 75.30 -38.25 69.95
N LYS A 616 74.42 -37.68 70.79
CA LYS A 616 74.48 -37.84 72.25
C LYS A 616 74.36 -39.30 72.71
N THR A 617 73.53 -40.11 72.05
CA THR A 617 73.43 -41.54 72.32
C THR A 617 74.71 -42.28 71.91
N LEU A 618 75.36 -41.90 70.81
CA LEU A 618 76.67 -42.42 70.40
C LEU A 618 77.78 -42.03 71.39
N ASP A 619 77.81 -40.77 71.85
CA ASP A 619 78.74 -40.32 72.89
C ASP A 619 78.52 -41.12 74.19
N THR A 620 77.26 -41.35 74.57
CA THR A 620 76.89 -42.13 75.75
C THR A 620 77.28 -43.61 75.60
N ILE A 621 77.06 -44.21 74.43
CA ILE A 621 77.52 -45.57 74.11
C ILE A 621 79.04 -45.65 74.20
N HIS A 622 79.77 -44.66 73.66
CA HIS A 622 81.22 -44.69 73.70
C HIS A 622 81.79 -44.53 75.12
N VAL A 623 81.14 -43.73 75.98
CA VAL A 623 81.45 -43.70 77.42
C VAL A 623 81.18 -45.06 78.07
N LEU A 624 80.03 -45.69 77.80
CA LEU A 624 79.70 -47.03 78.33
C LEU A 624 80.64 -48.12 77.79
N GLU A 625 81.14 -48.02 76.57
CA GLU A 625 82.17 -48.92 76.01
C GLU A 625 83.52 -48.74 76.72
N GLN A 626 83.91 -47.50 77.03
CA GLN A 626 85.12 -47.23 77.82
C GLN A 626 84.97 -47.73 79.27
N GLU A 627 83.82 -47.52 79.91
CA GLU A 627 83.52 -48.04 81.25
C GLU A 627 83.49 -49.58 81.27
N ASN A 628 82.88 -50.21 80.26
CA ASN A 628 82.86 -51.68 80.13
C ASN A 628 84.26 -52.25 79.85
N THR A 629 85.11 -51.53 79.10
CA THR A 629 86.52 -51.92 78.90
C THR A 629 87.33 -51.79 80.19
N GLN A 630 87.10 -50.74 80.99
CA GLN A 630 87.69 -50.58 82.32
C GLN A 630 87.19 -51.65 83.30
N LEU A 631 85.91 -52.03 83.24
CA LEU A 631 85.34 -53.12 84.05
C LEU A 631 85.93 -54.48 83.65
N ALA A 632 86.11 -54.76 82.36
CA ALA A 632 86.77 -55.97 81.89
C ALA A 632 88.23 -56.06 82.36
N GLN A 633 88.96 -54.94 82.34
CA GLN A 633 90.31 -54.85 82.94
C GLN A 633 90.27 -55.09 84.46
N ARG A 634 89.31 -54.48 85.17
CA ARG A 634 89.12 -54.64 86.63
C ARG A 634 88.78 -56.08 87.02
N ILE A 635 87.98 -56.78 86.21
CA ILE A 635 87.66 -58.20 86.40
C ILE A 635 88.92 -59.04 86.20
N HIS A 636 89.68 -58.79 85.13
CA HIS A 636 90.93 -59.51 84.88
C HIS A 636 91.98 -59.30 85.99
N GLU A 637 92.07 -58.10 86.56
CA GLU A 637 92.89 -57.84 87.76
C GLU A 637 92.40 -58.66 88.97
N LEU A 638 91.09 -58.66 89.24
CA LEU A 638 90.49 -59.38 90.37
C LEU A 638 90.58 -60.92 90.25
N GLU A 639 90.58 -61.47 89.02
CA GLU A 639 90.76 -62.90 88.75
C GLU A 639 92.19 -63.41 89.06
N THR A 640 93.15 -62.52 89.30
CA THR A 640 94.56 -62.90 89.60
C THR A 640 94.91 -62.93 91.09
N LEU A 641 93.97 -62.61 91.99
CA LEU A 641 94.21 -62.52 93.44
C LEU A 641 93.58 -63.69 94.23
N PRO A 642 94.23 -64.20 95.30
CA PRO A 642 93.64 -65.23 96.16
C PRO A 642 92.39 -64.73 96.90
N PRO A 643 91.40 -65.61 97.18
CA PRO A 643 90.13 -65.20 97.77
C PRO A 643 90.25 -64.81 99.26
N ASP A 644 90.01 -63.53 99.56
CA ASP A 644 89.90 -62.99 100.92
C ASP A 644 88.43 -63.02 101.41
N PRO A 645 88.11 -63.50 102.64
CA PRO A 645 86.74 -63.83 103.04
C PRO A 645 85.85 -62.63 103.43
N THR A 646 86.16 -61.42 102.97
CA THR A 646 85.36 -60.20 103.23
C THR A 646 84.23 -59.94 102.22
N MET A 647 84.10 -60.79 101.19
CA MET A 647 83.25 -60.57 100.01
C MET A 647 81.71 -60.53 100.26
N THR A 648 81.24 -60.83 101.47
CA THR A 648 79.80 -60.94 101.79
C THR A 648 79.06 -59.59 101.77
N SER A 649 79.75 -58.46 101.94
CA SER A 649 79.11 -57.14 101.99
C SER A 649 78.78 -56.54 100.61
N GLN A 650 79.67 -56.71 99.63
CA GLN A 650 79.53 -56.09 98.30
C GLN A 650 78.43 -56.74 97.44
N ILE A 651 78.27 -58.07 97.55
CA ILE A 651 77.23 -58.84 96.83
C ILE A 651 75.82 -58.31 97.14
N GLN A 652 75.58 -57.80 98.35
CA GLN A 652 74.28 -57.25 98.75
C GLN A 652 74.02 -55.85 98.17
N LYS A 653 75.06 -55.11 97.77
CA LYS A 653 74.93 -53.80 97.09
C LYS A 653 74.69 -53.98 95.58
N GLN A 654 75.46 -54.86 94.93
CA GLN A 654 75.27 -55.18 93.51
C GLN A 654 73.88 -55.75 93.21
N LYS A 655 73.27 -56.48 94.16
CA LYS A 655 71.87 -56.91 94.06
C LYS A 655 70.83 -55.77 94.05
N GLN A 656 71.15 -54.59 94.58
CA GLN A 656 70.26 -53.41 94.48
C GLN A 656 70.45 -52.67 93.15
N GLU A 657 71.67 -52.67 92.62
CA GLU A 657 71.98 -52.07 91.31
C GLU A 657 71.34 -52.89 90.17
N LEU A 658 71.37 -54.22 90.23
CA LEU A 658 70.63 -55.11 89.30
C LEU A 658 69.12 -54.81 89.24
N VAL A 659 68.47 -54.57 90.38
CA VAL A 659 67.03 -54.22 90.45
C VAL A 659 66.73 -52.84 89.81
N GLN A 660 67.71 -51.94 89.72
CA GLN A 660 67.57 -50.70 88.94
C GLN A 660 67.74 -50.96 87.45
N PHE A 661 68.67 -51.83 87.04
CA PHE A 661 68.83 -52.23 85.63
C PHE A 661 67.58 -52.94 85.08
N ASP A 662 66.98 -53.89 85.82
CA ASP A 662 65.73 -54.54 85.42
C ASP A 662 64.60 -53.52 85.18
N LYS A 663 64.54 -52.46 86.00
CA LYS A 663 63.56 -51.38 85.82
C LYS A 663 63.85 -50.54 84.57
N VAL A 664 65.12 -50.21 84.29
CA VAL A 664 65.51 -49.49 83.07
C VAL A 664 65.24 -50.33 81.82
N ILE A 665 65.47 -51.64 81.87
CA ILE A 665 65.12 -52.58 80.80
C ILE A 665 63.59 -52.63 80.60
N GLY A 666 62.81 -52.62 81.67
CA GLY A 666 61.34 -52.48 81.61
C GLY A 666 60.90 -51.19 80.93
N ASP A 667 61.40 -50.04 81.38
CA ASP A 667 61.09 -48.72 80.81
C ASP A 667 61.54 -48.58 79.35
N LEU A 668 62.63 -49.24 78.94
CA LEU A 668 63.10 -49.30 77.55
C LEU A 668 62.22 -50.23 76.69
N ASN A 669 61.83 -51.40 77.20
CA ASN A 669 60.92 -52.30 76.48
C ASN A 669 59.53 -51.67 76.27
N ILE A 670 59.01 -50.91 77.25
CA ILE A 670 57.76 -50.16 77.09
C ILE A 670 57.89 -49.10 75.98
N LYS A 671 59.02 -48.37 75.92
CA LYS A 671 59.27 -47.38 74.85
C LYS A 671 59.49 -48.03 73.48
N LEU A 672 60.16 -49.18 73.44
CA LEU A 672 60.37 -49.95 72.22
C LEU A 672 59.03 -50.48 71.69
N GLN A 673 58.18 -51.04 72.55
CA GLN A 673 56.84 -51.48 72.16
C GLN A 673 55.99 -50.31 71.65
N ALA A 674 55.95 -49.18 72.35
CA ALA A 674 55.22 -48.00 71.91
C ALA A 674 55.71 -47.49 70.53
N SER A 675 57.01 -47.55 70.25
CA SER A 675 57.57 -47.18 68.94
C SER A 675 57.33 -48.22 67.86
N LEU A 676 57.20 -49.51 68.21
CA LEU A 676 56.76 -50.56 67.29
C LEU A 676 55.27 -50.42 66.94
N ASP A 677 54.43 -50.09 67.92
CA ASP A 677 53.00 -49.83 67.75
C ASP A 677 52.77 -48.56 66.88
N GLU A 678 53.55 -47.50 67.11
CA GLU A 678 53.57 -46.29 66.28
C GLU A 678 54.00 -46.58 64.83
N ASN A 679 55.06 -47.38 64.62
CA ASN A 679 55.45 -47.83 63.29
C ASN A 679 54.38 -48.69 62.62
N ALA A 680 53.69 -49.57 63.36
CA ALA A 680 52.60 -50.39 62.83
C ALA A 680 51.41 -49.52 62.35
N ALA A 681 51.07 -48.47 63.10
CA ALA A 681 50.07 -47.49 62.69
C ALA A 681 50.48 -46.73 61.42
N LEU A 682 51.73 -46.26 61.34
CA LEU A 682 52.26 -45.57 60.16
C LEU A 682 52.36 -46.48 58.92
N VAL A 683 52.64 -47.77 59.09
CA VAL A 683 52.58 -48.76 58.00
C VAL A 683 51.14 -48.91 57.50
N HIS A 684 50.16 -49.03 58.40
CA HIS A 684 48.76 -49.17 58.04
C HIS A 684 48.21 -47.93 57.30
N GLU A 685 48.57 -46.71 57.76
CA GLU A 685 48.24 -45.45 57.06
C GLU A 685 48.86 -45.40 55.65
N ASN A 686 50.12 -45.86 55.50
CA ASN A 686 50.76 -45.96 54.19
C ASN A 686 50.11 -46.99 53.26
N GLU A 687 49.52 -48.07 53.78
CA GLU A 687 48.75 -49.03 52.99
C GLU A 687 47.39 -48.48 52.57
N GLN A 688 46.69 -47.77 53.46
CA GLN A 688 45.45 -47.07 53.12
C GLN A 688 45.68 -46.02 52.02
N LEU A 689 46.69 -45.15 52.18
CA LEU A 689 47.05 -44.13 51.19
C LEU A 689 47.42 -44.74 49.82
N LYS A 690 48.09 -45.91 49.79
CA LYS A 690 48.34 -46.63 48.53
C LYS A 690 47.04 -47.10 47.86
N SER A 691 46.05 -47.56 48.64
CA SER A 691 44.74 -47.95 48.11
C SER A 691 44.00 -46.75 47.51
N GLU A 692 43.95 -45.63 48.23
CA GLU A 692 43.31 -44.38 47.76
C GLU A 692 43.97 -43.82 46.49
N ILE A 693 45.31 -43.86 46.42
CA ILE A 693 46.06 -43.50 45.21
C ILE A 693 45.71 -44.42 44.02
N GLN A 694 45.54 -45.73 44.26
CA GLN A 694 45.20 -46.69 43.21
C GLN A 694 43.77 -46.45 42.67
N GLU A 695 42.79 -46.17 43.54
CA GLU A 695 41.43 -45.80 43.14
C GLU A 695 41.39 -44.48 42.34
N ALA A 696 42.21 -43.51 42.73
CA ALA A 696 42.37 -42.26 41.99
C ALA A 696 42.97 -42.50 40.59
N ILE A 697 43.98 -43.37 40.46
CA ILE A 697 44.58 -43.76 39.18
C ILE A 697 43.55 -44.46 38.27
N GLU A 698 42.72 -45.36 38.80
CA GLU A 698 41.64 -45.97 38.02
C GLU A 698 40.57 -44.97 37.58
N SER A 699 40.20 -44.04 38.46
CA SER A 699 39.25 -42.98 38.15
C SER A 699 39.78 -42.07 37.02
N ILE A 700 41.06 -41.69 37.06
CA ILE A 700 41.73 -40.94 36.00
C ILE A 700 41.74 -41.72 34.67
N LYS A 701 41.99 -43.04 34.68
CA LYS A 701 41.90 -43.90 33.49
C LYS A 701 40.48 -43.89 32.90
N LYS A 702 39.44 -44.03 33.73
CA LYS A 702 38.02 -44.00 33.33
C LYS A 702 37.64 -42.65 32.70
N PHE A 703 38.01 -41.53 33.32
CA PHE A 703 37.78 -40.19 32.75
C PHE A 703 38.56 -39.93 31.46
N LYS A 704 39.78 -40.46 31.32
CA LYS A 704 40.55 -40.33 30.07
C LYS A 704 39.88 -41.06 28.91
N ALA A 705 39.43 -42.31 29.13
CA ALA A 705 38.69 -43.07 28.13
C ALA A 705 37.38 -42.38 27.71
N GLN A 706 36.62 -41.83 28.66
CA GLN A 706 35.44 -41.01 28.35
C GLN A 706 35.80 -39.76 27.53
N GLY A 707 36.87 -39.05 27.90
CA GLY A 707 37.33 -37.86 27.19
C GLY A 707 37.83 -38.12 25.77
N ASP A 708 38.39 -39.30 25.50
CA ASP A 708 38.82 -39.71 24.16
C ASP A 708 37.62 -40.17 23.31
N ASN A 709 36.69 -40.97 23.86
CA ASN A 709 35.42 -41.32 23.20
C ASN A 709 34.59 -40.07 22.81
N MET A 710 34.55 -39.05 23.67
CA MET A 710 33.85 -37.79 23.37
C MET A 710 34.48 -36.98 22.24
N LYS A 711 35.79 -37.15 21.95
CA LYS A 711 36.43 -36.51 20.78
C LYS A 711 36.03 -37.22 19.49
N GLU A 712 35.98 -38.55 19.51
CA GLU A 712 35.59 -39.37 18.36
C GLU A 712 34.13 -39.10 17.97
N ASP A 713 33.23 -39.10 18.94
CA ASP A 713 31.81 -38.76 18.77
C ASP A 713 31.59 -37.31 18.31
N ALA A 714 32.44 -36.36 18.74
CA ALA A 714 32.45 -34.99 18.23
C ALA A 714 32.98 -34.88 16.78
N SER A 715 34.01 -35.65 16.42
CA SER A 715 34.54 -35.71 15.05
C SER A 715 33.49 -36.26 14.09
N TYR A 716 32.80 -37.34 14.46
CA TYR A 716 31.76 -37.95 13.64
C TYR A 716 30.61 -36.97 13.35
N LYS A 717 30.21 -36.18 14.36
CA LYS A 717 29.18 -35.13 14.23
C LYS A 717 29.67 -33.94 13.39
N TYR A 718 30.96 -33.60 13.45
CA TYR A 718 31.56 -32.58 12.58
C TYR A 718 31.51 -33.00 11.10
N ASP A 719 31.91 -34.23 10.78
CA ASP A 719 31.88 -34.75 9.40
C ASP A 719 30.45 -34.90 8.86
N GLU A 720 29.48 -35.28 9.70
CA GLU A 720 28.06 -35.28 9.34
C GLU A 720 27.56 -33.87 9.00
N LEU A 721 27.89 -32.86 9.82
CA LEU A 721 27.54 -31.46 9.58
C LEU A 721 28.20 -30.90 8.32
N VAL A 722 29.50 -31.16 8.10
CA VAL A 722 30.22 -30.80 6.87
C VAL A 722 29.55 -31.43 5.63
N THR A 723 29.04 -32.65 5.75
CA THR A 723 28.32 -33.35 4.67
C THR A 723 26.95 -32.72 4.39
N LYS A 724 26.17 -32.39 5.44
CA LYS A 724 24.90 -31.66 5.31
C LYS A 724 25.09 -30.27 4.69
N ILE A 725 26.12 -29.52 5.09
CA ILE A 725 26.48 -28.22 4.51
C ILE A 725 26.86 -28.35 3.03
N LYS A 726 27.60 -29.40 2.64
CA LYS A 726 27.92 -29.70 1.23
C LYS A 726 26.66 -30.01 0.40
N GLN A 727 25.67 -30.69 0.97
CA GLN A 727 24.37 -30.94 0.31
C GLN A 727 23.56 -29.65 0.16
N GLN A 728 23.38 -28.87 1.23
CA GLN A 728 22.67 -27.58 1.19
C GLN A 728 23.30 -26.61 0.19
N LYS A 729 24.64 -26.50 0.13
CA LYS A 729 25.34 -25.68 -0.88
C LYS A 729 25.09 -26.13 -2.32
N LYS A 730 24.86 -27.43 -2.58
CA LYS A 730 24.44 -27.92 -3.91
C LYS A 730 23.00 -27.53 -4.23
N GLN A 731 22.08 -27.70 -3.26
CA GLN A 731 20.67 -27.33 -3.41
C GLN A 731 20.49 -25.83 -3.67
N ILE A 732 21.08 -24.96 -2.84
CA ILE A 732 21.03 -23.50 -3.01
C ILE A 732 21.61 -23.08 -4.37
N LYS A 733 22.65 -23.75 -4.87
CA LYS A 733 23.21 -23.48 -6.20
C LYS A 733 22.23 -23.84 -7.31
N PHE A 734 21.53 -24.99 -7.20
CA PHE A 734 20.51 -25.43 -8.16
C PHE A 734 19.30 -24.48 -8.15
N GLU A 735 18.74 -24.19 -6.98
CA GLU A 735 17.64 -23.25 -6.80
C GLU A 735 17.97 -21.87 -7.37
N ARG A 736 19.17 -21.34 -7.08
CA ARG A 736 19.64 -20.09 -7.69
C ARG A 736 19.64 -20.17 -9.21
N THR A 737 20.22 -21.21 -9.83
CA THR A 737 20.20 -21.34 -11.30
C THR A 737 18.79 -21.45 -11.89
N THR A 738 17.84 -22.02 -11.15
CA THR A 738 16.42 -22.07 -11.54
C THR A 738 15.78 -20.68 -11.48
N PHE A 739 15.99 -19.92 -10.39
CA PHE A 739 15.48 -18.55 -10.26
C PHE A 739 16.13 -17.59 -11.28
N GLU A 740 17.43 -17.70 -11.54
CA GLU A 740 18.16 -16.88 -12.53
C GLU A 740 17.56 -17.10 -13.95
N SER A 741 17.22 -18.34 -14.30
CA SER A 741 16.53 -18.71 -15.55
C SER A 741 15.08 -18.18 -15.63
N GLN A 742 14.31 -18.31 -14.53
CA GLN A 742 12.96 -17.75 -14.45
C GLN A 742 12.96 -16.22 -14.57
N TYR A 743 13.94 -15.55 -13.95
CA TYR A 743 14.11 -14.11 -14.03
C TYR A 743 14.41 -13.64 -15.45
N GLN A 744 15.36 -14.28 -16.16
CA GLN A 744 15.66 -13.97 -17.56
C GLN A 744 14.45 -14.19 -18.48
N LYS A 745 13.62 -15.20 -18.21
CA LYS A 745 12.36 -15.44 -18.94
C LYS A 745 11.32 -14.35 -18.68
N LEU A 746 11.15 -13.91 -17.42
CA LEU A 746 10.25 -12.82 -17.07
C LEU A 746 10.74 -11.46 -17.63
N GLN A 747 12.05 -11.22 -17.61
CA GLN A 747 12.65 -10.01 -18.18
C GLN A 747 12.40 -9.94 -19.69
N SER A 748 12.70 -11.00 -20.44
CA SER A 748 12.47 -11.03 -21.90
C SER A 748 10.99 -10.95 -22.28
N GLN A 749 10.08 -11.50 -21.46
CA GLN A 749 8.63 -11.27 -21.62
C GLN A 749 8.24 -9.81 -21.36
N SER A 750 8.79 -9.18 -20.32
CA SER A 750 8.57 -7.76 -20.02
C SER A 750 9.07 -6.85 -21.15
N GLU A 751 10.26 -7.13 -21.69
CA GLU A 751 10.84 -6.39 -22.82
C GLU A 751 9.98 -6.52 -24.10
N GLN A 752 9.42 -7.69 -24.38
CA GLN A 752 8.46 -7.89 -25.49
C GLN A 752 7.14 -7.13 -25.28
N ILE A 753 6.62 -7.08 -24.05
CA ILE A 753 5.41 -6.31 -23.72
C ILE A 753 5.69 -4.80 -23.84
N ILE A 754 6.82 -4.31 -23.33
CA ILE A 754 7.25 -2.91 -23.48
C ILE A 754 7.45 -2.53 -24.95
N ALA A 755 8.01 -3.43 -25.77
CA ALA A 755 8.17 -3.20 -27.21
C ALA A 755 6.82 -3.08 -27.93
N SER A 756 5.89 -4.02 -27.70
CA SER A 756 4.56 -3.99 -28.33
C SER A 756 3.69 -2.82 -27.86
N LEU A 757 3.78 -2.42 -26.58
CA LEU A 757 3.14 -1.21 -26.08
C LEU A 757 3.71 0.07 -26.72
N LYS A 758 5.04 0.17 -26.92
CA LYS A 758 5.66 1.30 -27.64
C LYS A 758 5.17 1.39 -29.08
N THR A 759 5.09 0.28 -29.81
CA THR A 759 4.50 0.25 -31.16
C THR A 759 3.06 0.73 -31.13
N ARG A 760 2.23 0.24 -30.19
CA ARG A 760 0.82 0.63 -30.10
C ARG A 760 0.62 2.09 -29.72
N ILE A 761 1.51 2.68 -28.93
CA ILE A 761 1.52 4.13 -28.65
C ILE A 761 1.79 4.91 -29.94
N ALA A 762 2.85 4.57 -30.69
CA ALA A 762 3.16 5.24 -31.95
C ALA A 762 2.05 5.10 -33.02
N GLU A 763 1.36 3.96 -33.07
CA GLU A 763 0.16 3.78 -33.90
C GLU A 763 -0.95 4.76 -33.50
N LEU A 764 -1.26 4.87 -32.20
CA LEU A 764 -2.29 5.75 -31.67
C LEU A 764 -1.94 7.23 -31.82
N GLU A 765 -0.67 7.61 -31.69
CA GLU A 765 -0.17 8.97 -31.97
C GLU A 765 -0.38 9.32 -33.44
N SER A 766 -0.03 8.41 -34.37
CA SER A 766 -0.26 8.60 -35.81
C SER A 766 -1.74 8.57 -36.21
N GLU A 767 -2.61 7.89 -35.45
CA GLU A 767 -4.06 7.93 -35.64
C GLU A 767 -4.64 9.26 -35.13
N ASN A 768 -4.20 9.73 -33.97
CA ASN A 768 -4.60 11.00 -33.38
C ASN A 768 -4.15 12.20 -34.25
N GLU A 769 -2.95 12.17 -34.83
CA GLU A 769 -2.47 13.17 -35.79
C GLU A 769 -3.40 13.26 -37.03
N LYS A 770 -3.81 12.12 -37.60
CA LYS A 770 -4.75 12.07 -38.74
C LYS A 770 -6.12 12.62 -38.37
N ILE A 771 -6.62 12.32 -37.17
CA ILE A 771 -7.88 12.86 -36.64
C ILE A 771 -7.77 14.38 -36.44
N ASN A 772 -6.65 14.87 -35.90
CA ASN A 772 -6.42 16.29 -35.68
C ASN A 772 -6.35 17.08 -37.01
N ASN A 773 -5.60 16.56 -38.00
CA ASN A 773 -5.54 17.17 -39.33
C ASN A 773 -6.93 17.22 -39.98
N LYS A 774 -7.71 16.13 -39.89
CA LYS A 774 -9.11 16.10 -40.38
C LYS A 774 -10.02 17.09 -39.64
N ASN A 775 -9.79 17.35 -38.36
CA ASN A 775 -10.52 18.39 -37.62
C ASN A 775 -10.16 19.80 -38.11
N VAL A 776 -8.90 20.06 -38.46
CA VAL A 776 -8.46 21.34 -39.07
C VAL A 776 -9.08 21.53 -40.47
N ASP A 777 -9.13 20.49 -41.29
CA ASP A 777 -9.82 20.50 -42.60
C ASP A 777 -11.33 20.79 -42.44
N LEU A 778 -11.98 20.18 -41.45
CA LEU A 778 -13.39 20.42 -41.16
C LEU A 778 -13.65 21.83 -40.62
N GLN A 779 -12.78 22.38 -39.77
CA GLN A 779 -12.89 23.75 -39.27
C GLN A 779 -12.67 24.80 -40.37
N THR A 780 -11.70 24.59 -41.25
CA THR A 780 -11.45 25.51 -42.38
C THR A 780 -12.56 25.44 -43.43
N SER A 781 -13.11 24.25 -43.68
CA SER A 781 -14.32 24.06 -44.51
C SER A 781 -15.54 24.74 -43.90
N LEU A 782 -15.80 24.56 -42.60
CA LEU A 782 -16.88 25.23 -41.86
C LEU A 782 -16.77 26.75 -41.97
N LYS A 783 -15.60 27.32 -41.64
CA LYS A 783 -15.35 28.76 -41.73
C LYS A 783 -15.52 29.32 -43.15
N THR A 784 -15.22 28.52 -44.17
CA THR A 784 -15.48 28.85 -45.58
C THR A 784 -16.97 28.87 -45.90
N ALA A 785 -17.75 27.93 -45.34
CA ALA A 785 -19.21 27.92 -45.48
C ALA A 785 -19.88 29.09 -44.72
N GLU A 786 -19.44 29.39 -43.50
CA GLU A 786 -19.89 30.55 -42.71
C GLU A 786 -19.64 31.87 -43.47
N THR A 787 -18.44 32.03 -44.05
CA THR A 787 -18.08 33.23 -44.84
C THR A 787 -18.96 33.37 -46.08
N LYS A 788 -19.26 32.26 -46.78
CA LYS A 788 -20.20 32.26 -47.93
C LYS A 788 -21.63 32.57 -47.50
N PHE A 789 -22.07 32.06 -46.35
CA PHE A 789 -23.41 32.32 -45.82
C PHE A 789 -23.59 33.79 -45.42
N ALA A 790 -22.58 34.40 -44.77
CA ALA A 790 -22.56 35.83 -44.47
C ALA A 790 -22.65 36.68 -45.75
N ALA A 791 -21.85 36.36 -46.78
CA ALA A 791 -21.89 37.06 -48.06
C ALA A 791 -23.26 36.98 -48.76
N LEU A 792 -23.96 35.83 -48.67
CA LEU A 792 -25.32 35.65 -49.18
C LEU A 792 -26.36 36.45 -48.38
N LEU A 793 -26.20 36.59 -47.06
CA LEU A 793 -27.06 37.46 -46.24
C LEU A 793 -26.86 38.94 -46.61
N ASP A 794 -25.62 39.38 -46.78
CA ASP A 794 -25.30 40.75 -47.24
C ASP A 794 -25.83 41.03 -48.65
N GLU A 795 -25.86 40.04 -49.53
CA GLU A 795 -26.48 40.13 -50.85
C GLU A 795 -28.01 40.24 -50.75
N LYS A 796 -28.67 39.41 -49.93
CA LYS A 796 -30.13 39.46 -49.74
C LYS A 796 -30.61 40.74 -49.07
N GLU A 797 -29.86 41.29 -48.11
CA GLU A 797 -30.17 42.59 -47.51
C GLU A 797 -29.95 43.76 -48.49
N ARG A 798 -29.03 43.62 -49.46
CA ARG A 798 -28.87 44.58 -50.58
C ARG A 798 -30.01 44.47 -51.60
N GLU A 799 -30.43 43.27 -51.98
CA GLU A 799 -31.63 43.06 -52.81
C GLU A 799 -32.88 43.68 -52.16
N LYS A 800 -33.10 43.39 -50.87
CA LYS A 800 -34.20 43.95 -50.09
C LYS A 800 -34.20 45.47 -50.10
N LYS A 801 -33.08 46.12 -49.78
CA LYS A 801 -32.97 47.60 -49.81
C LYS A 801 -33.20 48.20 -51.20
N ASN A 802 -32.80 47.49 -52.25
CA ASN A 802 -33.08 47.90 -53.63
C ASN A 802 -34.59 47.80 -53.95
N LEU A 803 -35.24 46.71 -53.56
CA LEU A 803 -36.70 46.54 -53.70
C LEU A 803 -37.49 47.56 -52.88
N GLU A 804 -37.10 47.82 -51.63
CA GLU A 804 -37.67 48.87 -50.78
C GLU A 804 -37.54 50.25 -51.42
N SER A 805 -36.37 50.56 -51.99
CA SER A 805 -36.12 51.82 -52.72
C SER A 805 -37.00 51.94 -53.98
N GLN A 806 -37.16 50.86 -54.75
CA GLN A 806 -38.03 50.83 -55.94
C GLN A 806 -39.51 50.96 -55.59
N LEU A 807 -39.95 50.32 -54.49
CA LEU A 807 -41.31 50.46 -53.96
C LEU A 807 -41.57 51.89 -53.47
N GLN A 808 -40.64 52.49 -52.73
CA GLN A 808 -40.77 53.87 -52.26
C GLN A 808 -40.79 54.86 -53.44
N ALA A 809 -39.96 54.66 -54.47
CA ALA A 809 -39.99 55.47 -55.69
C ALA A 809 -41.34 55.40 -56.42
N ARG A 810 -41.93 54.20 -56.54
CA ARG A 810 -43.29 54.02 -57.09
C ARG A 810 -44.36 54.69 -56.22
N LEU A 811 -44.28 54.56 -54.90
CA LEU A 811 -45.23 55.15 -53.96
C LEU A 811 -45.18 56.68 -54.03
N ASN A 812 -43.98 57.26 -54.09
CA ASN A 812 -43.77 58.69 -54.30
C ASN A 812 -44.35 59.17 -55.65
N SER A 813 -44.11 58.44 -56.75
CA SER A 813 -44.70 58.75 -58.06
C SER A 813 -46.21 58.76 -58.00
N MET A 814 -46.82 57.68 -57.51
CA MET A 814 -48.28 57.53 -57.40
C MET A 814 -48.90 58.61 -56.49
N SER A 815 -48.19 59.03 -55.44
CA SER A 815 -48.60 60.15 -54.59
C SER A 815 -48.56 61.50 -55.33
N SER A 816 -47.56 61.72 -56.19
CA SER A 816 -47.47 62.91 -57.05
C SER A 816 -48.56 62.92 -58.13
N ASP A 817 -48.82 61.77 -58.75
CA ASP A 817 -49.89 61.59 -59.74
C ASP A 817 -51.28 61.85 -59.11
N MET A 818 -51.51 61.35 -57.89
CA MET A 818 -52.71 61.67 -57.11
C MET A 818 -52.79 63.15 -56.73
N HIS A 819 -51.68 63.80 -56.36
CA HIS A 819 -51.68 65.22 -56.02
C HIS A 819 -52.07 66.07 -57.23
N HIS A 820 -51.48 65.81 -58.40
CA HIS A 820 -51.87 66.47 -59.64
C HIS A 820 -53.32 66.17 -60.05
N GLN A 821 -53.87 64.99 -59.78
CA GLN A 821 -55.31 64.72 -60.00
C GLN A 821 -56.19 65.57 -59.08
N VAL A 822 -55.80 65.77 -57.82
CA VAL A 822 -56.52 66.66 -56.88
C VAL A 822 -56.39 68.13 -57.30
N GLU A 823 -55.20 68.60 -57.67
CA GLU A 823 -54.98 69.98 -58.18
C GLU A 823 -55.82 70.26 -59.44
N ASN A 824 -55.83 69.34 -60.41
CA ASN A 824 -56.64 69.47 -61.62
C ASN A 824 -58.14 69.43 -61.31
N ALA A 825 -58.59 68.56 -60.40
CA ALA A 825 -59.99 68.53 -59.96
C ALA A 825 -60.39 69.85 -59.28
N GLN A 826 -59.53 70.41 -58.43
CA GLN A 826 -59.79 71.65 -57.72
C GLN A 826 -59.78 72.88 -58.65
N MET A 827 -58.83 72.95 -59.59
CA MET A 827 -58.81 73.97 -60.65
C MET A 827 -60.07 73.91 -61.52
N ASN A 828 -60.58 72.70 -61.82
CA ASN A 828 -61.85 72.54 -62.53
C ASN A 828 -63.05 73.01 -61.70
N THR A 829 -63.09 72.77 -60.38
CA THR A 829 -64.15 73.31 -59.52
C THR A 829 -64.08 74.84 -59.39
N ASP A 830 -62.90 75.43 -59.32
CA ASP A 830 -62.72 76.89 -59.28
C ASP A 830 -63.13 77.55 -60.60
N LEU A 831 -62.81 76.91 -61.74
CA LEU A 831 -63.30 77.32 -63.07
C LEU A 831 -64.83 77.24 -63.14
N ALA A 832 -65.44 76.15 -62.70
CA ALA A 832 -66.90 75.99 -62.67
C ALA A 832 -67.56 77.04 -61.77
N MET A 833 -67.02 77.27 -60.57
CA MET A 833 -67.55 78.27 -59.62
C MET A 833 -67.42 79.70 -60.18
N LYS A 834 -66.30 80.03 -60.83
CA LYS A 834 -66.11 81.30 -61.55
C LYS A 834 -67.13 81.47 -62.69
N HIS A 835 -67.44 80.40 -63.43
CA HIS A 835 -68.41 80.43 -64.51
C HIS A 835 -69.86 80.57 -63.99
N VAL A 836 -70.20 79.94 -62.86
CA VAL A 836 -71.45 80.17 -62.13
C VAL A 836 -71.55 81.61 -61.64
N MET A 837 -70.50 82.18 -61.04
CA MET A 837 -70.48 83.59 -60.63
C MET A 837 -70.66 84.54 -61.82
N GLN A 838 -69.97 84.32 -62.94
CA GLN A 838 -70.18 85.09 -64.16
C GLN A 838 -71.62 84.98 -64.69
N THR A 839 -72.21 83.78 -64.64
CA THR A 839 -73.60 83.55 -65.05
C THR A 839 -74.58 84.29 -64.17
N LEU A 840 -74.39 84.29 -62.84
CA LEU A 840 -75.21 85.06 -61.89
C LEU A 840 -75.08 86.58 -62.13
N VAL A 841 -73.86 87.08 -62.38
CA VAL A 841 -73.63 88.50 -62.71
C VAL A 841 -74.36 88.91 -64.00
N HIS A 842 -74.41 88.04 -65.02
CA HIS A 842 -75.15 88.30 -66.26
C HIS A 842 -76.67 88.11 -66.12
N ALA A 843 -77.13 87.24 -65.21
CA ALA A 843 -78.54 86.99 -64.95
C ALA A 843 -79.21 88.12 -64.14
N PHE A 844 -78.45 88.86 -63.32
CA PHE A 844 -78.97 89.95 -62.49
C PHE A 844 -78.28 91.32 -62.72
N PRO A 845 -78.29 91.90 -63.95
CA PRO A 845 -77.63 93.20 -64.21
C PRO A 845 -78.18 94.36 -63.37
N PHE A 846 -79.42 94.25 -62.90
CA PHE A 846 -80.10 95.28 -62.12
C PHE A 846 -79.43 95.54 -60.76
N LEU A 847 -78.67 94.58 -60.21
CA LEU A 847 -77.94 94.72 -58.95
C LEU A 847 -76.65 95.56 -59.04
N TYR A 848 -76.22 95.93 -60.25
CA TYR A 848 -74.97 96.68 -60.47
C TYR A 848 -75.19 98.09 -61.07
N ASN A 849 -76.44 98.46 -61.38
CA ASN A 849 -76.81 99.72 -62.02
C ASN A 849 -77.84 100.56 -61.23
N SER A 850 -78.29 100.10 -60.06
CA SER A 850 -78.97 100.97 -59.09
C SER A 850 -77.94 101.60 -58.15
N GLY A 851 -77.88 102.93 -58.14
CA GLY A 851 -77.04 103.71 -57.21
C GLY A 851 -77.60 103.68 -55.78
N SER A 852 -77.58 102.50 -55.17
CA SER A 852 -78.18 102.20 -53.87
C SER A 852 -77.18 101.39 -53.05
N ASP A 853 -76.83 101.87 -51.86
CA ASP A 853 -75.82 101.27 -50.97
C ASP A 853 -76.26 99.90 -50.42
N LEU A 854 -76.08 98.85 -51.22
CA LEU A 854 -76.17 97.45 -50.80
C LEU A 854 -74.99 97.15 -49.87
N SER A 855 -75.27 97.14 -48.56
CA SER A 855 -74.23 96.93 -47.55
C SER A 855 -73.57 95.55 -47.70
N ILE A 856 -72.26 95.47 -47.47
CA ILE A 856 -71.45 94.23 -47.59
C ILE A 856 -72.07 93.08 -46.78
N CYS A 857 -72.68 93.39 -45.63
CA CYS A 857 -73.36 92.43 -44.76
C CYS A 857 -74.52 91.66 -45.42
N GLU A 858 -75.19 92.22 -46.42
CA GLU A 858 -76.26 91.52 -47.14
C GLU A 858 -75.70 90.58 -48.22
N TYR A 859 -74.60 90.98 -48.87
CA TYR A 859 -73.88 90.10 -49.80
C TYR A 859 -73.26 88.90 -49.07
N GLU A 860 -72.66 89.13 -47.89
CA GLU A 860 -72.20 88.04 -47.01
C GLU A 860 -73.34 87.15 -46.53
N ARG A 861 -74.51 87.71 -46.16
CA ARG A 861 -75.67 86.92 -45.75
C ARG A 861 -76.16 85.98 -46.87
N ILE A 862 -76.24 86.46 -48.10
CA ILE A 862 -76.59 85.64 -49.27
C ILE A 862 -75.51 84.57 -49.50
N HIS A 863 -74.23 84.95 -49.55
CA HIS A 863 -73.12 84.03 -49.77
C HIS A 863 -73.05 82.92 -48.70
N CYS A 864 -73.31 83.26 -47.43
CA CYS A 864 -73.38 82.29 -46.34
C CYS A 864 -74.61 81.38 -46.41
N SER A 865 -75.74 81.84 -46.97
CA SER A 865 -76.93 81.00 -47.21
C SER A 865 -76.62 79.93 -48.27
N THR A 866 -76.20 80.36 -49.46
CA THR A 866 -75.96 79.42 -50.59
C THR A 866 -74.85 78.41 -50.27
N LYS A 867 -73.83 78.81 -49.50
CA LYS A 867 -72.74 77.92 -49.02
C LYS A 867 -73.18 76.93 -47.92
N ARG A 868 -74.43 77.03 -47.45
CA ARG A 868 -75.09 76.11 -46.51
C ARG A 868 -76.12 75.19 -47.14
N GLU A 869 -76.52 75.46 -48.39
CA GLU A 869 -77.44 74.62 -49.19
C GLU A 869 -76.69 73.78 -50.25
N ILE A 870 -75.43 74.15 -50.56
CA ILE A 870 -74.51 73.41 -51.45
C ILE A 870 -73.60 72.42 -50.68
N ARG A 871 -73.75 72.35 -49.34
CA ARG A 871 -73.04 71.42 -48.44
C ARG A 871 -74.00 70.45 -47.78
#